data_AF-Q22AN7-F1
#
_entry.id   AF-Q22AN7-F1
#
_cell.length_a   1.000
_cell.length_b   1.000
_cell.length_c   1.000
_cell.angle_alpha   90.00
_cell.angle_beta   90.00
_cell.angle_gamma   90.00
#
_symmetry.space_group_name_H-M   'P 1'
#
loop_
_entity.id
_entity.type
_entity.pdbx_description
1 polymer ?
#
loop_
_entity_poly.entity_id
_entity_poly.type
_entity_poly.pdbx_seq_one_letter_code
_entity_poly.pdbx_strand_id
1 'polypeptide(L)'
;MGQNICGAMNGQNQQQISNMQEISELDFNRNSTYKKLEQYSYTVCKEKDISPVFNIMIQRLLSMGQYDLFNHISKLSTQEQKNEYLRYLDSISHEMEVVDSLYHHFIKQSNQLAEEINDDLDIDVIKHVDNVLNIEDIPYGDYERLYSTGLKLIRQKQVALVIMAGGRNLRYDKDLVKSSTDIGLPSSQCIMELIGRKLWTLKEIAFANSANQQSSSFQIYIVVNYQNSSLIKNIWQKSNYFGFNEYDVTFIFQNSYPITDMQGKLILKNDTQCHLFPCGTGDVVLQLIHNRHLNKLVEKGYRYIHFIGVENLLVKPLDPLFIGIASENRKAINQKIVQVDRNESEFYRIANINGRASLLEFDSIKKLLKQKMVNNKSQIPKDIDDAPAFLFNTLISINFLVEFSHRVDLKQAFESKFRVMKRCLQLTQETPQENLVQQQNGENNILIFEKQIGDIIELTDDINFVMVHEAEEFAPIIFNKGVYSPQDAIQKLSNLHKRWLKFEINETRESDIIEVCPQISYAGEGLDICAEYLRHNWQNQQFPLYINFKKAIQFETTQNNENHHAVNNSHFNHSIQFQNEDKKYDNPSLYHSIDGHAMNGADQSFTQRKEIDLIYKSYNNLGSGNSNMQIPISQKNIQNQIILEEPYKINGNPMIRSSNNANQNLNNHNGKHRKFSLNDNKYLDQNNGFQDNKVVKPTNQIKI
;
A
#
# COMPACT_ATOMS: atom_id res chain seq x y z
N MET A 1 44.02 -57.20 28.67
CA MET A 1 42.57 -57.26 28.95
C MET A 1 42.04 -55.84 28.92
N GLY A 2 41.47 -55.40 27.80
CA GLY A 2 41.02 -54.02 27.67
C GLY A 2 40.45 -53.79 26.30
N GLN A 3 39.12 -53.87 26.21
CA GLN A 3 38.23 -53.25 25.22
C GLN A 3 36.86 -53.94 25.36
N ASN A 4 35.84 -53.19 25.79
CA ASN A 4 34.42 -53.33 25.40
C ASN A 4 33.54 -52.45 26.31
N ILE A 5 33.60 -51.14 26.12
CA ILE A 5 32.51 -50.21 26.48
C ILE A 5 32.47 -49.13 25.38
N CYS A 6 32.03 -49.50 24.19
CA CYS A 6 31.67 -48.54 23.13
C CYS A 6 30.73 -49.23 22.14
N GLY A 7 29.46 -49.38 22.50
CA GLY A 7 28.49 -50.08 21.65
C GLY A 7 27.02 -49.70 21.84
N ALA A 8 26.67 -48.86 22.81
CA ALA A 8 25.26 -48.60 23.16
C ALA A 8 24.72 -47.20 22.80
N MET A 9 25.55 -46.26 22.35
CA MET A 9 25.09 -44.88 22.09
C MET A 9 24.85 -44.54 20.60
N ASN A 10 25.18 -45.41 19.65
CA ASN A 10 24.96 -45.15 18.22
C ASN A 10 23.63 -45.70 17.66
N GLY A 11 22.88 -46.49 18.43
CA GLY A 11 21.64 -47.13 17.96
C GLY A 11 20.39 -46.26 18.03
N GLN A 12 20.30 -45.31 18.98
CA GLN A 12 19.09 -44.48 19.16
C GLN A 12 18.99 -43.35 18.13
N ASN A 13 20.10 -42.73 17.73
CA ASN A 13 20.10 -41.68 16.70
C ASN A 13 19.83 -42.22 15.28
N GLN A 14 20.17 -43.49 14.99
CA GLN A 14 19.87 -44.10 13.69
C GLN A 14 18.42 -44.60 13.58
N GLN A 15 17.80 -45.05 14.68
CA GLN A 15 16.36 -45.39 14.72
C GLN A 15 15.44 -44.15 14.68
N GLN A 16 15.90 -42.99 15.19
CA GLN A 16 15.16 -41.73 15.13
C GLN A 16 14.99 -41.19 13.70
N ILE A 17 15.98 -41.40 12.82
CA ILE A 17 15.93 -40.95 11.43
C ILE A 17 15.06 -41.90 10.58
N SER A 18 15.07 -43.20 10.87
CA SER A 18 14.28 -44.19 10.12
C SER A 18 12.78 -44.05 10.33
N ASN A 19 12.32 -43.76 11.56
CA ASN A 19 10.88 -43.62 11.85
C ASN A 19 10.28 -42.30 11.35
N MET A 20 11.08 -41.24 11.17
CA MET A 20 10.59 -39.94 10.69
C MET A 20 10.56 -39.84 9.16
N GLN A 21 11.38 -40.61 8.45
CA GLN A 21 11.24 -40.78 6.99
C GLN A 21 9.90 -41.44 6.65
N GLU A 22 9.42 -42.40 7.45
CA GLU A 22 8.11 -43.03 7.27
C GLU A 22 6.95 -42.03 7.34
N ILE A 23 7.06 -40.94 8.11
CA ILE A 23 6.01 -39.91 8.22
C ILE A 23 5.79 -39.19 6.88
N SER A 24 6.87 -38.96 6.12
CA SER A 24 6.80 -38.35 4.80
C SER A 24 6.14 -39.24 3.73
N GLU A 25 5.99 -40.54 4.02
CA GLU A 25 5.36 -41.55 3.17
C GLU A 25 3.91 -41.89 3.60
N LEU A 26 3.40 -41.21 4.63
CA LEU A 26 2.06 -41.49 5.16
C LEU A 26 0.95 -40.97 4.23
N ASP A 27 0.02 -41.85 3.87
CA ASP A 27 -1.21 -41.51 3.16
C ASP A 27 -2.24 -40.91 4.14
N PHE A 28 -2.33 -39.58 4.18
CA PHE A 28 -3.18 -38.82 5.12
C PHE A 28 -4.69 -39.05 4.93
N ASN A 29 -5.14 -39.81 3.92
CA ASN A 29 -6.55 -40.15 3.70
C ASN A 29 -7.03 -41.40 4.47
N ARG A 30 -6.20 -41.98 5.35
CA ARG A 30 -6.53 -43.22 6.08
C ARG A 30 -6.59 -43.01 7.59
N ASN A 31 -7.59 -43.60 8.25
CA ASN A 31 -7.70 -43.64 9.72
C ASN A 31 -6.44 -44.22 10.41
N SER A 32 -5.71 -45.12 9.73
CA SER A 32 -4.43 -45.64 10.23
C SER A 32 -3.35 -44.58 10.33
N THR A 33 -3.40 -43.54 9.50
CA THR A 33 -2.42 -42.46 9.43
C THR A 33 -2.61 -41.47 10.56
N TYR A 34 -3.85 -41.11 10.90
CA TYR A 34 -4.16 -40.28 12.06
C TYR A 34 -3.71 -40.93 13.38
N LYS A 35 -3.94 -42.23 13.54
CA LYS A 35 -3.45 -42.99 14.71
C LYS A 35 -1.93 -43.00 14.80
N LYS A 36 -1.23 -43.15 13.67
CA LYS A 36 0.23 -43.07 13.63
C LYS A 36 0.73 -41.67 13.99
N LEU A 37 0.16 -40.61 13.41
CA LEU A 37 0.49 -39.22 13.72
C LEU A 37 0.31 -38.91 15.21
N GLU A 38 -0.80 -39.36 15.80
CA GLU A 38 -1.06 -39.21 17.22
C GLU A 38 0.00 -39.93 18.08
N GLN A 39 0.41 -41.15 17.71
CA GLN A 39 1.49 -41.86 18.40
C GLN A 39 2.84 -41.15 18.29
N TYR A 40 3.18 -40.65 17.10
CA TYR A 40 4.41 -39.88 16.89
C TYR A 40 4.37 -38.57 17.68
N SER A 41 3.26 -37.85 17.69
CA SER A 41 3.14 -36.60 18.41
C SER A 41 3.26 -36.79 19.93
N TYR A 42 2.66 -37.85 20.49
CA TYR A 42 2.86 -38.22 21.90
C TYR A 42 4.32 -38.55 22.22
N THR A 43 5.00 -39.23 21.29
CA THR A 43 6.44 -39.56 21.44
C THR A 43 7.27 -38.28 21.48
N VAL A 44 7.06 -37.36 20.53
CA VAL A 44 7.71 -36.05 20.49
C VAL A 44 7.43 -35.26 21.79
N CYS A 45 6.18 -35.21 22.23
CA CYS A 45 5.83 -34.50 23.46
C CYS A 45 6.58 -35.04 24.68
N LYS A 46 6.66 -36.37 24.81
CA LYS A 46 7.38 -37.02 25.91
C LYS A 46 8.88 -36.81 25.85
N GLU A 47 9.49 -36.96 24.66
CA GLU A 47 10.94 -36.85 24.48
C GLU A 47 11.45 -35.41 24.64
N LYS A 48 10.65 -34.43 24.24
CA LYS A 48 11.03 -33.01 24.27
C LYS A 48 10.49 -32.25 25.49
N ASP A 49 9.84 -32.96 26.43
CA ASP A 49 9.21 -32.38 27.64
C ASP A 49 8.20 -31.27 27.31
N ILE A 50 7.34 -31.54 26.33
CA ILE A 50 6.29 -30.64 25.84
C ILE A 50 4.95 -31.07 26.44
N SER A 51 4.18 -30.08 26.92
CA SER A 51 2.83 -30.32 27.42
C SER A 51 1.93 -30.96 26.35
N PRO A 52 1.14 -32.00 26.69
CA PRO A 52 0.17 -32.60 25.76
C PRO A 52 -0.89 -31.63 25.23
N VAL A 53 -1.06 -30.45 25.83
CA VAL A 53 -1.93 -29.39 25.29
C VAL A 53 -1.55 -29.03 23.84
N PHE A 54 -0.27 -29.13 23.47
CA PHE A 54 0.20 -28.80 22.14
C PHE A 54 0.11 -29.97 21.15
N ASN A 55 -0.45 -31.13 21.54
CA ASN A 55 -0.40 -32.35 20.73
C ASN A 55 -0.99 -32.17 19.32
N ILE A 56 -2.08 -31.41 19.18
CA ILE A 56 -2.71 -31.11 17.88
C ILE A 56 -1.76 -30.29 16.99
N MET A 57 -1.14 -29.24 17.54
CA MET A 57 -0.15 -28.45 16.82
C MET A 57 1.06 -29.30 16.42
N ILE A 58 1.54 -30.18 17.30
CA ILE A 58 2.64 -31.11 16.99
C ILE A 58 2.24 -32.03 15.82
N GLN A 59 1.02 -32.58 15.81
CA GLN A 59 0.55 -33.41 14.69
C GLN A 59 0.55 -32.64 13.36
N ARG A 60 0.08 -31.39 13.35
CA ARG A 60 0.10 -30.52 12.16
C ARG A 60 1.52 -30.28 11.65
N LEU A 61 2.42 -29.90 12.56
CA LEU A 61 3.83 -29.66 12.22
C LEU A 61 4.52 -30.92 11.70
N LEU A 62 4.20 -32.10 12.25
CA LEU A 62 4.67 -33.40 11.74
C LEU A 62 4.13 -33.68 10.33
N SER A 63 2.84 -33.43 10.06
CA SER A 63 2.28 -33.64 8.72
C SER A 63 2.87 -32.72 7.65
N MET A 64 3.25 -31.49 8.03
CA MET A 64 3.97 -30.54 7.17
C MET A 64 5.48 -30.84 7.08
N GLY A 65 5.96 -31.87 7.78
CA GLY A 65 7.37 -32.23 7.83
C GLY A 65 8.29 -31.20 8.50
N GLN A 66 7.76 -30.34 9.37
CA GLN A 66 8.52 -29.26 10.04
C GLN A 66 9.27 -29.78 11.28
N TYR A 67 10.01 -30.88 11.14
CA TYR A 67 10.66 -31.58 12.26
C TYR A 67 11.73 -30.73 12.96
N ASP A 68 12.42 -29.87 12.20
CA ASP A 68 13.52 -29.05 12.69
C ASP A 68 13.07 -28.07 13.78
N LEU A 69 11.81 -27.64 13.73
CA LEU A 69 11.20 -26.79 14.76
C LEU A 69 11.16 -27.47 16.14
N PHE A 70 11.06 -28.80 16.21
CA PHE A 70 11.09 -29.55 17.48
C PHE A 70 12.51 -29.78 17.98
N ASN A 71 13.49 -29.87 17.07
CA ASN A 71 14.90 -29.98 17.44
C ASN A 71 15.41 -28.69 18.08
N HIS A 72 14.85 -27.55 17.68
CA HIS A 72 15.15 -26.26 18.28
C HIS A 72 14.76 -26.18 19.77
N ILE A 73 13.68 -26.85 20.20
CA ILE A 73 13.18 -26.81 21.59
C ILE A 73 14.25 -27.26 22.60
N SER A 74 15.08 -28.25 22.25
CA SER A 74 16.17 -28.72 23.12
C SER A 74 17.28 -27.68 23.34
N LYS A 75 17.35 -26.63 22.52
CA LYS A 75 18.35 -25.56 22.62
C LYS A 75 17.87 -24.38 23.45
N LEU A 76 16.56 -24.29 23.70
CA LEU A 76 15.98 -23.24 24.53
C LEU A 76 16.34 -23.46 25.99
N SER A 77 16.98 -22.44 26.58
CA SER A 77 17.66 -22.55 27.88
C SER A 77 16.71 -22.64 29.08
N THR A 78 15.49 -22.10 28.96
CA THR A 78 14.52 -22.03 30.06
C THR A 78 13.18 -22.64 29.65
N GLN A 79 12.43 -23.14 30.65
CA GLN A 79 11.07 -23.64 30.42
C GLN A 79 10.11 -22.53 29.96
N GLU A 80 10.37 -21.29 30.37
CA GLU A 80 9.61 -20.11 29.95
C GLU A 80 9.77 -19.86 28.45
N GLN A 81 10.99 -19.84 27.93
CA GLN A 81 11.26 -19.71 26.49
C GLN A 81 10.63 -20.85 25.69
N LYS A 82 10.70 -22.10 26.17
CA LYS A 82 10.03 -23.23 25.53
C LYS A 82 8.52 -23.02 25.44
N ASN A 83 7.89 -22.61 26.53
CA ASN A 83 6.45 -22.35 26.56
C ASN A 83 6.07 -21.15 25.67
N GLU A 84 6.88 -20.11 25.61
CA GLU A 84 6.68 -18.96 24.72
C GLU A 84 6.72 -19.40 23.25
N TYR A 85 7.77 -20.13 22.85
CA TYR A 85 7.92 -20.66 21.50
C TYR A 85 6.76 -21.57 21.10
N LEU A 86 6.36 -22.51 21.97
CA LEU A 86 5.24 -23.41 21.70
C LEU A 86 3.91 -22.67 21.55
N ARG A 87 3.63 -21.68 22.41
CA ARG A 87 2.43 -20.84 22.29
C ARG A 87 2.44 -20.01 21.01
N TYR A 88 3.62 -19.51 20.63
CA TYR A 88 3.79 -18.78 19.38
C TYR A 88 3.48 -19.69 18.18
N LEU A 89 4.10 -20.87 18.09
CA LEU A 89 3.85 -21.82 17.02
C LEU A 89 2.36 -22.21 16.92
N ASP A 90 1.70 -22.42 18.06
CA ASP A 90 0.27 -22.76 18.11
C ASP A 90 -0.58 -21.62 17.55
N SER A 91 -0.23 -20.38 17.93
CA SER A 91 -0.94 -19.17 17.50
C SER A 91 -0.86 -18.87 16.00
N ILE A 92 0.16 -19.40 15.31
CA ILE A 92 0.31 -19.24 13.85
C ILE A 92 0.12 -20.56 13.08
N SER A 93 -0.41 -21.60 13.74
CA SER A 93 -0.49 -22.94 13.16
C SER A 93 -1.40 -23.01 11.93
N HIS A 94 -2.42 -22.16 11.85
CA HIS A 94 -3.30 -22.08 10.68
C HIS A 94 -2.59 -21.44 9.48
N GLU A 95 -1.84 -20.36 9.72
CA GLU A 95 -1.03 -19.69 8.72
C GLU A 95 0.06 -20.64 8.17
N MET A 96 0.62 -21.50 9.00
CA MET A 96 1.55 -22.54 8.56
C MET A 96 0.90 -23.57 7.63
N GLU A 97 -0.31 -24.05 7.95
CA GLU A 97 -1.05 -24.99 7.08
C GLU A 97 -1.36 -24.38 5.71
N VAL A 98 -1.70 -23.09 5.67
CA VAL A 98 -1.90 -22.35 4.42
C VAL A 98 -0.60 -22.32 3.62
N VAL A 99 0.53 -21.94 4.24
CA VAL A 99 1.84 -21.87 3.58
C VAL A 99 2.29 -23.24 3.06
N ASP A 100 2.11 -24.30 3.82
CA ASP A 100 2.43 -25.67 3.40
C ASP A 100 1.60 -26.10 2.19
N SER A 101 0.30 -25.83 2.21
CA SER A 101 -0.62 -26.08 1.09
C SER A 101 -0.17 -25.32 -0.17
N LEU A 102 0.19 -24.06 -0.03
CA LEU A 102 0.68 -23.21 -1.12
C LEU A 102 2.03 -23.70 -1.65
N TYR A 103 2.96 -24.10 -0.79
CA TYR A 103 4.23 -24.70 -1.20
C TYR A 103 4.01 -25.96 -2.02
N HIS A 104 3.13 -26.85 -1.55
CA HIS A 104 2.82 -28.08 -2.27
C HIS A 104 2.17 -27.83 -3.63
N HIS A 105 1.24 -26.89 -3.71
CA HIS A 105 0.56 -26.52 -4.95
C HIS A 105 1.49 -25.83 -5.96
N PHE A 106 2.25 -24.82 -5.52
CA PHE A 106 3.02 -23.98 -6.43
C PHE A 106 4.44 -24.43 -6.67
N ILE A 107 5.03 -25.30 -5.83
CA ILE A 107 6.44 -25.71 -5.95
C ILE A 107 6.56 -27.21 -6.19
N LYS A 108 5.93 -28.06 -5.37
CA LYS A 108 6.03 -29.52 -5.58
C LYS A 108 5.24 -29.98 -6.81
N GLN A 109 3.97 -29.61 -6.90
CA GLN A 109 3.16 -29.95 -8.07
C GLN A 109 3.69 -29.25 -9.32
N SER A 110 4.12 -27.98 -9.25
CA SER A 110 4.68 -27.30 -10.42
C SER A 110 6.03 -27.85 -10.87
N ASN A 111 6.91 -28.32 -9.98
CA ASN A 111 8.16 -28.98 -10.41
C ASN A 111 7.88 -30.35 -11.02
N GLN A 112 6.88 -31.08 -10.50
CA GLN A 112 6.40 -32.34 -11.08
C GLN A 112 5.71 -32.12 -12.43
N LEU A 113 4.91 -31.06 -12.54
CA LEU A 113 4.21 -30.68 -13.76
C LEU A 113 5.09 -29.90 -14.72
N ALA A 114 6.19 -29.24 -14.33
CA ALA A 114 7.10 -28.58 -15.26
C ALA A 114 7.92 -29.59 -16.06
N GLU A 115 8.01 -30.84 -15.58
CA GLU A 115 8.47 -31.98 -16.35
C GLU A 115 7.39 -32.50 -17.34
N GLU A 116 6.12 -32.11 -17.20
CA GLU A 116 4.98 -32.60 -18.00
C GLU A 116 4.19 -31.51 -18.78
N ILE A 117 4.28 -30.23 -18.40
CA ILE A 117 3.48 -29.06 -18.83
C ILE A 117 4.45 -27.91 -19.14
N ASN A 118 5.16 -28.06 -20.26
CA ASN A 118 5.71 -26.91 -20.98
C ASN A 118 4.68 -26.33 -21.98
N ASP A 119 3.45 -26.85 -22.04
CA ASP A 119 2.59 -26.70 -23.23
C ASP A 119 1.37 -25.75 -23.10
N ASP A 120 0.81 -25.46 -21.93
CA ASP A 120 -0.58 -24.93 -21.90
C ASP A 120 -0.81 -23.42 -22.07
N LEU A 121 0.21 -22.56 -21.95
CA LEU A 121 0.06 -21.14 -22.31
C LEU A 121 0.39 -20.93 -23.78
N ASP A 122 -0.65 -20.99 -24.62
CA ASP A 122 -0.56 -20.57 -26.01
C ASP A 122 -0.34 -19.05 -26.06
N ILE A 123 0.77 -18.63 -26.66
CA ILE A 123 1.18 -17.23 -26.70
C ILE A 123 0.20 -16.40 -27.54
N ASP A 124 -0.46 -17.03 -28.51
CA ASP A 124 -1.43 -16.40 -29.41
C ASP A 124 -2.72 -15.94 -28.70
N VAL A 125 -2.91 -16.32 -27.42
CA VAL A 125 -4.07 -15.92 -26.62
C VAL A 125 -3.86 -14.64 -25.80
N ILE A 126 -2.62 -14.10 -25.77
CA ILE A 126 -2.31 -12.87 -25.04
C ILE A 126 -2.51 -11.67 -25.96
N LYS A 127 -3.37 -10.74 -25.54
CA LYS A 127 -3.75 -9.55 -26.32
C LYS A 127 -3.74 -8.31 -25.44
N HIS A 128 -3.69 -7.13 -26.06
CA HIS A 128 -4.00 -5.88 -25.37
C HIS A 128 -5.36 -5.96 -24.63
N VAL A 129 -5.43 -5.26 -23.50
CA VAL A 129 -6.71 -5.11 -22.79
C VAL A 129 -7.66 -4.21 -23.55
N ASP A 130 -8.94 -4.58 -23.49
CA ASP A 130 -10.04 -3.76 -24.00
C ASP A 130 -10.45 -2.69 -22.97
N ASN A 131 -11.36 -1.78 -23.36
CA ASN A 131 -11.92 -0.74 -22.48
C ASN A 131 -10.85 0.17 -21.83
N VAL A 132 -9.84 0.57 -22.61
CA VAL A 132 -8.84 1.55 -22.19
C VAL A 132 -9.32 2.95 -22.57
N LEU A 133 -9.51 3.80 -21.58
CA LEU A 133 -9.73 5.23 -21.74
C LEU A 133 -8.41 5.96 -21.46
N ASN A 134 -7.86 6.67 -22.45
CA ASN A 134 -6.76 7.59 -22.18
C ASN A 134 -7.31 8.89 -21.62
N ILE A 135 -6.74 9.33 -20.51
CA ILE A 135 -7.20 10.56 -19.84
C ILE A 135 -6.98 11.82 -20.71
N GLU A 136 -6.03 11.75 -21.64
CA GLU A 136 -5.71 12.81 -22.61
C GLU A 136 -6.73 12.90 -23.74
N ASP A 137 -7.48 11.84 -24.00
CA ASP A 137 -8.52 11.81 -25.04
C ASP A 137 -9.86 12.36 -24.54
N ILE A 138 -9.98 12.71 -23.25
CA ILE A 138 -11.22 13.23 -22.66
C ILE A 138 -11.43 14.68 -23.12
N PRO A 139 -12.54 15.00 -23.82
CA PRO A 139 -12.83 16.38 -24.20
C PRO A 139 -13.06 17.27 -22.98
N TYR A 140 -12.71 18.55 -23.08
CA TYR A 140 -12.83 19.51 -21.97
C TYR A 140 -14.20 19.53 -21.26
N GLY A 141 -15.29 19.58 -22.04
CA GLY A 141 -16.64 19.62 -21.47
C GLY A 141 -16.98 18.35 -20.67
N ASP A 142 -16.43 17.21 -21.07
CA ASP A 142 -16.54 15.96 -20.31
C ASP A 142 -15.61 15.96 -19.10
N TYR A 143 -14.38 16.47 -19.23
CA TYR A 143 -13.45 16.61 -18.11
C TYR A 143 -14.07 17.37 -16.94
N GLU A 144 -14.60 18.57 -17.19
CA GLU A 144 -15.22 19.40 -16.15
C GLU A 144 -16.40 18.68 -15.49
N ARG A 145 -17.28 18.11 -16.31
CA ARG A 145 -18.45 17.36 -15.84
C ARG A 145 -18.05 16.15 -14.99
N LEU A 146 -17.06 15.38 -15.42
CA LEU A 146 -16.54 14.20 -14.72
C LEU A 146 -15.88 14.60 -13.40
N TYR A 147 -14.99 15.59 -13.43
CA TYR A 147 -14.31 16.11 -12.25
C TYR A 147 -15.31 16.64 -11.21
N SER A 148 -16.27 17.46 -11.62
CA SER A 148 -17.36 17.95 -10.75
C SER A 148 -18.24 16.82 -10.22
N THR A 149 -18.48 15.77 -11.01
CA THR A 149 -19.19 14.58 -10.56
C THR A 149 -18.40 13.84 -9.48
N GLY A 150 -17.09 13.68 -9.64
CA GLY A 150 -16.23 13.10 -8.62
C GLY A 150 -16.23 13.89 -7.31
N LEU A 151 -16.06 15.20 -7.38
CA LEU A 151 -16.16 16.08 -6.20
C LEU A 151 -17.51 15.95 -5.50
N LYS A 152 -18.61 15.87 -6.27
CA LYS A 152 -19.94 15.65 -5.72
C LYS A 152 -20.04 14.32 -4.97
N LEU A 153 -19.50 13.23 -5.51
CA LEU A 153 -19.52 11.91 -4.86
C LEU A 153 -18.69 11.89 -3.56
N ILE A 154 -17.52 12.53 -3.56
CA ILE A 154 -16.69 12.70 -2.35
C ILE A 154 -17.48 13.49 -1.29
N ARG A 155 -18.07 14.62 -1.67
CA ARG A 155 -18.88 15.47 -0.78
C ARG A 155 -20.07 14.73 -0.18
N GLN A 156 -20.68 13.82 -0.95
CA GLN A 156 -21.81 12.99 -0.53
C GLN A 156 -21.40 11.75 0.25
N LYS A 157 -20.11 11.59 0.58
CA LYS A 157 -19.57 10.41 1.29
C LYS A 157 -19.88 9.10 0.57
N GLN A 158 -19.83 9.12 -0.76
CA GLN A 158 -20.10 7.94 -1.60
C GLN A 158 -18.84 7.20 -2.04
N VAL A 159 -17.65 7.67 -1.65
CA VAL A 159 -16.37 7.03 -1.94
C VAL A 159 -15.54 6.95 -0.66
N ALA A 160 -15.16 5.73 -0.28
CA ALA A 160 -14.23 5.48 0.83
C ALA A 160 -12.81 5.33 0.27
N LEU A 161 -11.79 5.61 1.09
CA LEU A 161 -10.39 5.44 0.72
C LEU A 161 -9.76 4.28 1.50
N VAL A 162 -8.92 3.51 0.83
CA VAL A 162 -8.04 2.50 1.43
C VAL A 162 -6.61 2.79 1.02
N ILE A 163 -5.76 3.12 1.99
CA ILE A 163 -4.33 3.36 1.82
C ILE A 163 -3.58 2.07 2.18
N MET A 164 -2.98 1.42 1.20
CA MET A 164 -2.26 0.15 1.36
C MET A 164 -0.80 0.42 1.76
N ALA A 165 -0.56 0.58 3.06
CA ALA A 165 0.77 0.84 3.62
C ALA A 165 1.36 -0.35 4.39
N GLY A 166 0.78 -1.55 4.28
CA GLY A 166 1.20 -2.75 5.03
C GLY A 166 2.38 -3.52 4.41
N GLY A 167 2.86 -3.13 3.22
CA GLY A 167 3.98 -3.77 2.56
C GLY A 167 5.30 -3.67 3.33
N ARG A 168 6.21 -4.63 3.10
CA ARG A 168 7.58 -4.63 3.63
C ARG A 168 8.58 -4.58 2.50
N ASN A 169 9.65 -3.81 2.64
CA ASN A 169 10.67 -3.74 1.61
C ASN A 169 11.83 -4.70 1.89
N LEU A 170 11.97 -5.69 1.01
CA LEU A 170 13.21 -6.48 0.90
C LEU A 170 14.13 -5.99 -0.22
N ARG A 171 13.62 -5.14 -1.13
CA ARG A 171 14.37 -4.54 -2.26
C ARG A 171 15.06 -3.21 -1.90
N TYR A 172 14.68 -2.63 -0.77
CA TYR A 172 15.17 -1.35 -0.25
C TYR A 172 15.91 -1.62 1.06
N ASP A 173 16.45 -0.56 1.68
CA ASP A 173 16.96 -0.64 3.04
C ASP A 173 15.88 -1.28 3.96
N LYS A 174 16.26 -2.38 4.61
CA LYS A 174 15.36 -3.23 5.41
C LYS A 174 14.81 -2.50 6.63
N ASP A 175 15.50 -1.45 7.05
CA ASP A 175 15.16 -0.65 8.23
C ASP A 175 14.29 0.56 7.88
N LEU A 176 14.08 0.83 6.58
CA LEU A 176 13.31 1.98 6.13
C LEU A 176 11.90 1.58 5.67
N VAL A 177 10.91 2.12 6.40
CA VAL A 177 9.51 2.01 6.03
C VAL A 177 9.17 3.15 5.05
N LYS A 178 9.18 2.85 3.75
CA LYS A 178 8.94 3.80 2.63
C LYS A 178 7.87 4.85 2.90
N SER A 179 6.72 4.45 3.44
CA SER A 179 5.59 5.37 3.65
C SER A 179 5.85 6.43 4.72
N SER A 180 6.76 6.18 5.66
CA SER A 180 6.92 6.97 6.88
C SER A 180 8.35 7.44 7.14
N THR A 181 9.27 7.14 6.23
CA THR A 181 10.65 7.63 6.25
C THR A 181 10.75 8.89 5.40
N ASP A 182 11.56 9.87 5.83
CA ASP A 182 11.98 11.00 5.00
C ASP A 182 12.83 10.49 3.83
N ILE A 183 12.37 10.76 2.61
CA ILE A 183 13.01 10.31 1.38
C ILE A 183 14.00 11.35 0.80
N GLY A 184 14.21 12.48 1.49
CA GLY A 184 15.10 13.56 1.07
C GLY A 184 14.39 14.70 0.34
N LEU A 185 13.09 14.89 0.56
CA LEU A 185 12.36 16.02 0.00
C LEU A 185 12.81 17.35 0.65
N PRO A 186 12.73 18.49 -0.06
CA PRO A 186 13.01 19.81 0.53
C PRO A 186 12.24 20.09 1.83
N SER A 187 11.03 19.56 1.96
CA SER A 187 10.19 19.67 3.16
C SER A 187 10.52 18.67 4.27
N SER A 188 11.39 17.68 4.00
CA SER A 188 11.64 16.50 4.83
C SER A 188 10.39 15.66 5.14
N GLN A 189 9.31 15.82 4.36
CA GLN A 189 8.08 15.06 4.57
C GLN A 189 8.19 13.64 4.01
N CYS A 190 7.57 12.70 4.72
CA CYS A 190 7.39 11.34 4.22
C CYS A 190 6.14 11.22 3.33
N ILE A 191 6.04 10.11 2.57
CA ILE A 191 4.93 9.86 1.64
C ILE A 191 3.56 9.91 2.36
N MET A 192 3.47 9.39 3.59
CA MET A 192 2.22 9.40 4.36
C MET A 192 1.77 10.82 4.71
N GLU A 193 2.71 11.72 5.03
CA GLU A 193 2.39 13.13 5.28
C GLU A 193 1.92 13.83 4.00
N LEU A 194 2.56 13.54 2.86
CA LEU A 194 2.12 14.06 1.56
C LEU A 194 0.71 13.60 1.21
N ILE A 195 0.39 12.32 1.40
CA ILE A 195 -0.96 11.78 1.18
C ILE A 195 -1.98 12.48 2.11
N GLY A 196 -1.66 12.61 3.40
CA GLY A 196 -2.52 13.30 4.37
C GLY A 196 -2.78 14.76 3.99
N ARG A 197 -1.75 15.49 3.54
CA ARG A 197 -1.87 16.88 3.08
C ARG A 197 -2.63 17.01 1.77
N LYS A 198 -2.46 16.09 0.81
CA LYS A 198 -3.30 16.03 -0.40
C LYS A 198 -4.77 15.85 -0.03
N LEU A 199 -5.07 14.95 0.91
CA LEU A 199 -6.42 14.71 1.39
C LEU A 199 -7.02 15.92 2.08
N TRP A 200 -6.24 16.65 2.88
CA TRP A 200 -6.66 17.94 3.45
C TRP A 200 -7.11 18.89 2.34
N THR A 201 -6.26 19.13 1.34
CA THR A 201 -6.57 20.09 0.26
C THR A 201 -7.76 19.66 -0.56
N LEU A 202 -7.85 18.37 -0.89
CA LEU A 202 -9.01 17.83 -1.60
C LEU A 202 -10.30 18.02 -0.81
N LYS A 203 -10.27 17.82 0.51
CA LYS A 203 -11.40 18.10 1.39
C LYS A 203 -11.77 19.58 1.32
N GLU A 204 -10.81 20.50 1.40
CA GLU A 204 -11.10 21.93 1.28
C GLU A 204 -11.76 22.26 -0.07
N ILE A 205 -11.27 21.68 -1.18
CA ILE A 205 -11.85 21.86 -2.52
C ILE A 205 -13.28 21.29 -2.60
N ALA A 206 -13.47 20.04 -2.17
CA ALA A 206 -14.75 19.35 -2.28
C ALA A 206 -15.86 19.99 -1.41
N PHE A 207 -15.48 20.66 -0.32
CA PHE A 207 -16.41 21.22 0.66
C PHE A 207 -16.39 22.77 0.76
N ALA A 208 -15.66 23.47 -0.12
CA ALA A 208 -15.55 24.93 -0.12
C ALA A 208 -16.89 25.67 -0.01
N ASN A 209 -17.92 25.16 -0.71
CA ASN A 209 -19.27 25.74 -0.76
C ASN A 209 -20.30 24.99 0.11
N SER A 210 -19.86 24.20 1.08
CA SER A 210 -20.75 23.49 2.02
C SER A 210 -21.05 24.35 3.24
N ALA A 211 -22.34 24.54 3.55
CA ALA A 211 -22.80 25.25 4.76
C ALA A 211 -22.31 24.61 6.07
N ASN A 212 -21.74 23.40 6.02
CA ASN A 212 -21.39 22.63 7.21
C ASN A 212 -19.99 21.99 7.08
N GLN A 213 -18.95 22.83 7.03
CA GLN A 213 -17.54 22.38 6.93
C GLN A 213 -17.11 21.43 8.06
N GLN A 214 -17.77 21.50 9.23
CA GLN A 214 -17.53 20.57 10.35
C GLN A 214 -17.98 19.12 10.08
N SER A 215 -18.83 18.85 9.07
CA SER A 215 -19.26 17.49 8.68
C SER A 215 -18.47 16.91 7.50
N SER A 216 -17.45 17.63 7.02
CA SER A 216 -16.62 17.31 5.86
C SER A 216 -15.60 16.22 6.17
N SER A 217 -16.04 14.97 6.21
CA SER A 217 -15.20 13.81 6.44
C SER A 217 -15.78 12.59 5.72
N PHE A 218 -14.91 11.68 5.31
CA PHE A 218 -15.24 10.41 4.63
C PHE A 218 -14.37 9.30 5.21
N GLN A 219 -14.82 8.06 5.03
CA GLN A 219 -14.17 6.90 5.62
C GLN A 219 -12.81 6.64 4.97
N ILE A 220 -11.76 6.64 5.78
CA ILE A 220 -10.39 6.30 5.40
C ILE A 220 -9.98 5.04 6.16
N TYR A 221 -9.49 4.06 5.43
CA TYR A 221 -8.84 2.88 5.97
C TYR A 221 -7.34 2.96 5.67
N ILE A 222 -6.52 2.69 6.66
CA ILE A 222 -5.06 2.66 6.51
C ILE A 222 -4.59 1.27 6.87
N VAL A 223 -4.16 0.52 5.86
CA VAL A 223 -3.63 -0.82 6.03
C VAL A 223 -2.19 -0.70 6.49
N VAL A 224 -1.88 -1.30 7.64
CA VAL A 224 -0.56 -1.28 8.27
C VAL A 224 -0.14 -2.70 8.63
N ASN A 225 1.13 -2.91 8.93
CA ASN A 225 1.63 -4.15 9.52
C ASN A 225 2.13 -3.87 10.95
N TYR A 226 2.47 -4.93 11.68
CA TYR A 226 2.96 -4.79 13.06
C TYR A 226 4.23 -3.93 13.18
N GLN A 227 5.08 -3.89 12.14
CA GLN A 227 6.35 -3.16 12.17
C GLN A 227 6.17 -1.65 11.98
N ASN A 228 5.22 -1.22 11.14
CA ASN A 228 5.04 0.19 10.81
C ASN A 228 3.83 0.87 11.47
N SER A 229 2.91 0.09 12.07
CA SER A 229 1.66 0.60 12.62
C SER A 229 1.84 1.76 13.60
N SER A 230 2.77 1.65 14.55
CA SER A 230 3.04 2.70 15.54
C SER A 230 3.52 4.00 14.91
N LEU A 231 4.41 3.91 13.92
CA LEU A 231 4.97 5.08 13.24
C LEU A 231 3.92 5.80 12.39
N ILE A 232 3.13 5.05 11.61
CA ILE A 232 2.06 5.63 10.79
C ILE A 232 0.97 6.23 11.68
N LYS A 233 0.54 5.55 12.75
CA LYS A 233 -0.42 6.12 13.72
C LYS A 233 0.06 7.45 14.31
N ASN A 234 1.34 7.52 14.68
CA ASN A 234 1.95 8.74 15.22
C ASN A 234 1.93 9.90 14.20
N ILE A 235 2.21 9.64 12.92
CA ILE A 235 2.13 10.65 11.85
C ILE A 235 0.73 11.27 11.78
N TRP A 236 -0.31 10.43 11.78
CA TRP A 236 -1.69 10.90 11.74
C TRP A 236 -2.10 11.65 13.01
N GLN A 237 -1.73 11.13 14.19
CA GLN A 237 -2.03 11.77 15.47
C GLN A 237 -1.36 13.15 15.62
N LYS A 238 -0.05 13.24 15.33
CA LYS A 238 0.71 14.51 15.38
C LYS A 238 0.19 15.55 14.40
N SER A 239 -0.35 15.11 13.27
CA SER A 239 -0.95 15.97 12.25
C SER A 239 -2.42 16.30 12.52
N ASN A 240 -2.94 16.00 13.72
CA ASN A 240 -4.36 16.13 14.08
C ASN A 240 -5.28 15.51 13.02
N TYR A 241 -4.95 14.28 12.61
CA TYR A 241 -5.61 13.49 11.57
C TYR A 241 -5.77 14.24 10.24
N PHE A 242 -4.90 15.20 9.93
CA PHE A 242 -5.02 16.07 8.75
C PHE A 242 -6.43 16.66 8.61
N GLY A 243 -7.02 17.07 9.73
CA GLY A 243 -8.35 17.71 9.77
C GLY A 243 -9.53 16.77 9.56
N PHE A 244 -9.28 15.46 9.43
CA PHE A 244 -10.32 14.45 9.44
C PHE A 244 -10.75 14.15 10.88
N ASN A 245 -11.98 13.67 11.05
CA ASN A 245 -12.40 13.14 12.33
C ASN A 245 -11.67 11.81 12.57
N GLU A 246 -11.07 11.65 13.75
CA GLU A 246 -10.40 10.40 14.16
C GLU A 246 -11.31 9.18 13.97
N TYR A 247 -12.62 9.30 14.23
CA TYR A 247 -13.57 8.20 14.05
C TYR A 247 -13.77 7.75 12.60
N ASP A 248 -13.40 8.59 11.62
CA ASP A 248 -13.46 8.25 10.20
C ASP A 248 -12.14 7.65 9.68
N VAL A 249 -11.08 7.60 10.50
CA VAL A 249 -9.78 7.01 10.16
C VAL A 249 -9.60 5.69 10.90
N THR A 250 -9.65 4.58 10.16
CA THR A 250 -9.55 3.22 10.72
C THR A 250 -8.26 2.53 10.28
N PHE A 251 -7.45 2.10 11.23
CA PHE A 251 -6.26 1.30 10.95
C PHE A 251 -6.63 -0.18 10.84
N ILE A 252 -6.24 -0.80 9.73
CA ILE A 252 -6.46 -2.22 9.43
C ILE A 252 -5.10 -2.92 9.50
N PHE A 253 -4.98 -3.98 10.31
CA PHE A 253 -3.74 -4.75 10.42
C PHE A 253 -3.69 -5.85 9.36
N GLN A 254 -2.78 -5.73 8.41
CA GLN A 254 -2.56 -6.73 7.37
C GLN A 254 -2.13 -8.07 7.97
N ASN A 255 -2.68 -9.16 7.46
CA ASN A 255 -2.26 -10.50 7.85
C ASN A 255 -0.84 -10.76 7.37
N SER A 256 -0.13 -11.67 8.04
CA SER A 256 1.22 -12.09 7.64
C SER A 256 1.33 -13.60 7.69
N TYR A 257 2.05 -14.17 6.75
CA TYR A 257 2.37 -15.59 6.70
C TYR A 257 3.82 -15.84 7.11
N PRO A 258 4.12 -16.99 7.74
CA PRO A 258 5.49 -17.39 7.93
C PRO A 258 6.14 -17.68 6.57
N ILE A 259 7.40 -17.29 6.41
CA ILE A 259 8.15 -17.57 5.19
C ILE A 259 8.85 -18.92 5.27
N THR A 260 9.13 -19.50 4.11
CA THR A 260 9.90 -20.73 4.02
C THR A 260 11.21 -20.54 3.27
N ASP A 261 12.14 -21.46 3.46
CA ASP A 261 13.25 -21.65 2.54
C ASP A 261 12.75 -22.27 1.21
N MET A 262 13.70 -22.55 0.31
CA MET A 262 13.41 -23.15 -1.00
C MET A 262 12.89 -24.60 -0.89
N GLN A 263 13.09 -25.27 0.24
CA GLN A 263 12.65 -26.62 0.56
C GLN A 263 11.31 -26.64 1.31
N GLY A 264 10.70 -25.48 1.55
CA GLY A 264 9.43 -25.38 2.26
C GLY A 264 9.57 -25.43 3.80
N LYS A 265 10.78 -25.35 4.36
CA LYS A 265 10.98 -25.28 5.82
C LYS A 265 10.77 -23.88 6.34
N LEU A 266 10.05 -23.75 7.44
CA LEU A 266 9.77 -22.47 8.08
C LEU A 266 11.05 -21.86 8.65
N ILE A 267 11.25 -20.56 8.44
CA ILE A 267 12.46 -19.86 8.88
C ILE A 267 12.18 -19.13 10.20
N LEU A 268 12.90 -19.51 11.26
CA LEU A 268 12.96 -18.78 12.53
C LEU A 268 13.67 -17.44 12.36
N LYS A 269 13.09 -16.39 12.92
CA LYS A 269 13.68 -15.07 13.07
C LYS A 269 14.61 -15.00 14.27
N ASN A 270 14.16 -15.58 15.38
CA ASN A 270 14.89 -15.72 16.64
C ASN A 270 14.47 -17.03 17.33
N ASP A 271 14.97 -17.26 18.53
CA ASP A 271 14.71 -18.49 19.30
C ASP A 271 13.23 -18.80 19.56
N THR A 272 12.34 -17.79 19.52
CA THR A 272 10.92 -17.98 19.85
C THR A 272 9.95 -17.65 18.72
N GLN A 273 10.41 -17.08 17.60
CA GLN A 273 9.53 -16.56 16.55
C GLN A 273 10.00 -16.89 15.13
N CYS A 274 9.05 -17.06 14.21
CA CYS A 274 9.29 -17.18 12.78
C CYS A 274 9.45 -15.81 12.11
N HIS A 275 10.16 -15.78 10.99
CA HIS A 275 10.05 -14.68 10.05
C HIS A 275 8.65 -14.68 9.43
N LEU A 276 7.94 -13.57 9.62
CA LEU A 276 6.64 -13.33 8.98
C LEU A 276 6.79 -12.29 7.87
N PHE A 277 5.99 -12.44 6.82
CA PHE A 277 5.85 -11.48 5.73
C PHE A 277 4.39 -11.16 5.45
N PRO A 278 4.03 -9.88 5.15
CA PRO A 278 2.66 -9.53 4.81
C PRO A 278 2.11 -10.36 3.63
N CYS A 279 0.83 -10.72 3.67
CA CYS A 279 0.21 -11.63 2.69
C CYS A 279 -0.05 -11.00 1.29
N GLY A 280 0.56 -9.84 1.01
CA GLY A 280 0.31 -9.05 -0.20
C GLY A 280 -0.96 -8.17 -0.15
N THR A 281 -1.04 -7.22 -1.08
CA THR A 281 -2.06 -6.16 -1.09
C THR A 281 -3.50 -6.67 -1.24
N GLY A 282 -3.71 -7.85 -1.81
CA GLY A 282 -5.04 -8.44 -2.03
C GLY A 282 -5.77 -8.86 -0.75
N ASP A 283 -5.03 -9.09 0.35
CA ASP A 283 -5.59 -9.46 1.65
C ASP A 283 -6.59 -8.41 2.18
N VAL A 284 -6.39 -7.13 1.86
CA VAL A 284 -7.27 -6.05 2.33
C VAL A 284 -8.73 -6.24 1.91
N VAL A 285 -8.98 -6.83 0.73
CA VAL A 285 -10.34 -7.09 0.24
C VAL A 285 -11.06 -8.06 1.18
N LEU A 286 -10.37 -9.13 1.58
CA LEU A 286 -10.89 -10.12 2.52
C LEU A 286 -11.07 -9.52 3.90
N GLN A 287 -10.13 -8.70 4.36
CA GLN A 287 -10.24 -8.03 5.67
C GLN A 287 -11.43 -7.08 5.75
N LEU A 288 -11.70 -6.32 4.69
CA LEU A 288 -12.86 -5.42 4.64
C LEU A 288 -14.18 -6.20 4.81
N ILE A 289 -14.24 -7.42 4.29
CA ILE A 289 -15.41 -8.30 4.37
C ILE A 289 -15.49 -8.96 5.74
N HIS A 290 -14.45 -9.68 6.16
CA HIS A 290 -14.44 -10.47 7.39
C HIS A 290 -14.63 -9.60 8.64
N ASN A 291 -14.07 -8.38 8.65
CA ASN A 291 -14.17 -7.44 9.77
C ASN A 291 -15.40 -6.52 9.69
N ARG A 292 -16.38 -6.84 8.81
CA ARG A 292 -17.63 -6.08 8.61
C ARG A 292 -17.44 -4.61 8.24
N HIS A 293 -16.29 -4.22 7.70
CA HIS A 293 -16.08 -2.87 7.19
C HIS A 293 -16.94 -2.63 5.94
N LEU A 294 -17.05 -3.62 5.05
CA LEU A 294 -17.92 -3.56 3.89
C LEU A 294 -19.39 -3.33 4.29
N ASN A 295 -19.89 -4.06 5.30
CA ASN A 295 -21.26 -3.87 5.81
C ASN A 295 -21.49 -2.43 6.30
N LYS A 296 -20.55 -1.88 7.08
CA LYS A 296 -20.63 -0.49 7.55
C LYS A 296 -20.64 0.52 6.41
N LEU A 297 -19.87 0.28 5.35
CA LEU A 297 -19.85 1.15 4.16
C LEU A 297 -21.18 1.08 3.41
N VAL A 298 -21.75 -0.12 3.26
CA VAL A 298 -23.10 -0.33 2.67
C VAL A 298 -24.15 0.42 3.47
N GLU A 299 -24.18 0.26 4.80
CA GLU A 299 -25.12 0.94 5.71
C GLU A 299 -25.01 2.47 5.65
N LYS A 300 -23.79 2.99 5.45
CA LYS A 300 -23.51 4.43 5.31
C LYS A 300 -23.75 4.98 3.89
N GLY A 301 -24.17 4.14 2.93
CA GLY A 301 -24.49 4.57 1.57
C GLY A 301 -23.28 4.86 0.67
N TYR A 302 -22.12 4.29 0.99
CA TYR A 302 -20.97 4.34 0.09
C TYR A 302 -21.26 3.56 -1.20
N ARG A 303 -20.67 4.00 -2.32
CA ARG A 303 -20.82 3.37 -3.63
C ARG A 303 -19.53 2.75 -4.15
N TYR A 304 -18.40 3.33 -3.79
CA TYR A 304 -17.09 2.90 -4.23
C TYR A 304 -16.08 2.87 -3.09
N ILE A 305 -15.06 2.04 -3.23
CA ILE A 305 -13.84 2.06 -2.43
C ILE A 305 -12.68 2.33 -3.38
N HIS A 306 -11.93 3.39 -3.11
CA HIS A 306 -10.70 3.75 -3.82
C HIS A 306 -9.50 3.19 -3.06
N PHE A 307 -8.79 2.25 -3.65
CA PHE A 307 -7.57 1.65 -3.14
C PHE A 307 -6.35 2.35 -3.74
N ILE A 308 -5.41 2.76 -2.89
CA ILE A 308 -4.14 3.33 -3.32
C ILE A 308 -2.95 2.66 -2.63
N GLY A 309 -1.89 2.41 -3.37
CA GLY A 309 -0.58 1.99 -2.88
C GLY A 309 0.28 3.18 -2.48
N VAL A 310 1.21 2.96 -1.55
CA VAL A 310 2.15 3.98 -1.05
C VAL A 310 3.50 3.96 -1.76
N GLU A 311 3.69 3.13 -2.79
CA GLU A 311 4.96 3.10 -3.52
C GLU A 311 5.14 4.26 -4.49
N ASN A 312 4.08 4.97 -4.86
CA ASN A 312 4.09 6.02 -5.86
C ASN A 312 3.99 7.42 -5.24
N LEU A 313 5.03 8.24 -5.39
CA LEU A 313 5.09 9.58 -4.83
C LEU A 313 4.05 10.55 -5.45
N LEU A 314 3.64 10.31 -6.70
CA LEU A 314 2.68 11.15 -7.43
C LEU A 314 1.21 10.71 -7.26
N VAL A 315 0.94 9.76 -6.36
CA VAL A 315 -0.42 9.25 -6.17
C VAL A 315 -1.42 10.37 -5.84
N LYS A 316 -2.57 10.34 -6.50
CA LYS A 316 -3.71 11.24 -6.28
C LYS A 316 -4.78 10.52 -5.45
N PRO A 317 -4.79 10.65 -4.10
CA PRO A 317 -5.79 10.01 -3.26
C PRO A 317 -7.16 10.65 -3.52
N LEU A 318 -8.20 9.82 -3.72
CA LEU A 318 -9.56 10.26 -4.07
C LEU A 318 -9.61 11.22 -5.28
N ASP A 319 -8.88 10.89 -6.34
CA ASP A 319 -8.88 11.68 -7.58
C ASP A 319 -10.31 11.89 -8.13
N PRO A 320 -10.83 13.13 -8.15
CA PRO A 320 -12.19 13.41 -8.61
C PRO A 320 -12.43 13.03 -10.06
N LEU A 321 -11.45 13.19 -10.95
CA LEU A 321 -11.63 12.84 -12.35
C LEU A 321 -11.82 11.33 -12.51
N PHE A 322 -10.97 10.54 -11.86
CA PHE A 322 -11.06 9.08 -11.86
C PHE A 322 -12.39 8.57 -11.27
N ILE A 323 -12.84 9.18 -10.16
CA ILE A 323 -14.13 8.86 -9.55
C ILE A 323 -15.29 9.23 -10.48
N GLY A 324 -15.20 10.37 -11.17
CA GLY A 324 -16.17 10.81 -12.17
C GLY A 324 -16.32 9.80 -13.30
N ILE A 325 -15.18 9.37 -13.88
CA ILE A 325 -15.12 8.35 -14.94
C ILE A 325 -15.80 7.06 -14.48
N ALA A 326 -15.46 6.57 -13.29
CA ALA A 326 -16.05 5.37 -12.72
C ALA A 326 -17.57 5.48 -12.48
N SER A 327 -18.04 6.67 -12.11
CA SER A 327 -19.46 6.93 -11.92
C SER A 327 -20.24 6.94 -13.24
N GLU A 328 -19.62 7.41 -14.31
CA GLU A 328 -20.25 7.49 -15.64
C GLU A 328 -20.29 6.12 -16.32
N ASN A 329 -19.16 5.42 -16.38
CA ASN A 329 -19.08 4.12 -17.04
C ASN A 329 -19.77 2.99 -16.24
N ARG A 330 -19.96 3.20 -14.93
CA ARG A 330 -20.62 2.27 -13.98
C ARG A 330 -20.00 0.87 -13.93
N LYS A 331 -18.73 0.73 -14.31
CA LYS A 331 -18.00 -0.53 -14.23
C LYS A 331 -17.76 -0.95 -12.78
N ALA A 332 -17.85 -2.25 -12.52
CA ALA A 332 -17.57 -2.85 -11.24
C ALA A 332 -16.17 -2.51 -10.73
N ILE A 333 -15.17 -2.52 -11.63
CA ILE A 333 -13.79 -2.17 -11.35
C ILE A 333 -13.32 -1.09 -12.33
N ASN A 334 -12.66 -0.07 -11.80
CA ASN A 334 -11.90 0.89 -12.57
C ASN A 334 -10.44 0.83 -12.13
N GLN A 335 -9.52 0.70 -13.07
CA GLN A 335 -8.11 0.46 -12.78
C GLN A 335 -7.24 1.49 -13.51
N LYS A 336 -6.41 2.24 -12.78
CA LYS A 336 -5.42 3.11 -13.44
C LYS A 336 -4.24 2.30 -13.95
N ILE A 337 -3.81 2.60 -15.17
CA ILE A 337 -2.66 1.99 -15.81
C ILE A 337 -1.78 3.11 -16.39
N VAL A 338 -0.50 2.81 -16.62
CA VAL A 338 0.42 3.76 -17.26
C VAL A 338 1.27 3.03 -18.28
N GLN A 339 1.57 3.70 -19.38
CA GLN A 339 2.58 3.21 -20.30
C GLN A 339 3.95 3.40 -19.67
N VAL A 340 4.78 2.37 -19.71
CA VAL A 340 6.20 2.48 -19.33
C VAL A 340 7.07 1.90 -20.44
N ASP A 341 8.38 2.12 -20.35
CA ASP A 341 9.32 1.52 -21.29
C ASP A 341 9.25 -0.02 -21.23
N ARG A 342 9.26 -0.65 -22.41
CA ARG A 342 9.18 -2.11 -22.60
C ARG A 342 10.30 -2.90 -21.90
N ASN A 343 11.41 -2.25 -21.58
CA ASN A 343 12.53 -2.87 -20.88
C ASN A 343 12.30 -2.96 -19.37
N GLU A 344 11.37 -2.17 -18.82
CA GLU A 344 11.04 -2.19 -17.40
C GLU A 344 10.32 -3.49 -17.06
N SER A 345 10.75 -4.16 -15.99
CA SER A 345 10.32 -5.51 -15.61
C SER A 345 9.80 -5.65 -14.19
N GLU A 346 9.93 -4.58 -13.41
CA GLU A 346 9.67 -4.49 -11.99
C GLU A 346 8.18 -4.34 -11.67
N PHE A 347 7.38 -4.03 -12.69
CA PHE A 347 5.96 -3.73 -12.58
C PHE A 347 5.13 -4.88 -13.10
N TYR A 348 3.99 -5.10 -12.45
CA TYR A 348 2.96 -5.93 -13.03
C TYR A 348 2.41 -5.29 -14.32
N ARG A 349 2.14 -6.13 -15.30
CA ARG A 349 1.57 -5.76 -16.59
C ARG A 349 0.12 -6.19 -16.66
N ILE A 350 -0.64 -5.52 -17.49
CA ILE A 350 -2.05 -5.82 -17.72
C ILE A 350 -2.24 -6.23 -19.18
N ALA A 351 -2.77 -7.44 -19.39
CA ALA A 351 -3.11 -7.95 -20.72
C ALA A 351 -4.33 -8.87 -20.62
N ASN A 352 -5.01 -9.08 -21.75
CA ASN A 352 -6.05 -10.09 -21.87
C ASN A 352 -5.39 -11.47 -22.10
N ILE A 353 -5.69 -12.45 -21.26
CA ILE A 353 -5.35 -13.87 -21.47
C ILE A 353 -6.66 -14.62 -21.67
N ASN A 354 -6.81 -15.34 -22.79
CA ASN A 354 -8.03 -16.09 -23.09
C ASN A 354 -9.30 -15.22 -23.02
N GLY A 355 -9.19 -13.96 -23.46
CA GLY A 355 -10.28 -13.00 -23.47
C GLY A 355 -10.60 -12.37 -22.11
N ARG A 356 -9.78 -12.58 -21.07
CA ARG A 356 -9.97 -11.98 -19.73
C ARG A 356 -8.78 -11.14 -19.31
N ALA A 357 -9.05 -9.95 -18.78
CA ALA A 357 -8.02 -9.09 -18.24
C ALA A 357 -7.30 -9.79 -17.06
N SER A 358 -5.98 -9.80 -17.11
CA SER A 358 -5.14 -10.56 -16.18
C SER A 358 -3.94 -9.73 -15.71
N LEU A 359 -3.54 -9.98 -14.46
CA LEU A 359 -2.38 -9.33 -13.85
C LEU A 359 -1.14 -10.20 -14.04
N LEU A 360 -0.14 -9.65 -14.70
CA LEU A 360 1.01 -10.38 -15.20
C LEU A 360 2.29 -9.97 -14.50
N GLU A 361 3.07 -10.94 -14.03
CA GLU A 361 4.46 -10.70 -13.63
C GLU A 361 5.34 -10.76 -14.87
N PHE A 362 5.84 -9.60 -15.31
CA PHE A 362 6.44 -9.46 -16.63
C PHE A 362 7.69 -10.33 -16.82
N ASP A 363 8.54 -10.43 -15.80
CA ASP A 363 9.74 -11.27 -15.82
C ASP A 363 9.42 -12.75 -16.01
N SER A 364 8.40 -13.23 -15.30
CA SER A 364 7.96 -14.63 -15.38
C SER A 364 7.47 -14.96 -16.79
N ILE A 365 6.73 -14.04 -17.41
CA ILE A 365 6.27 -14.19 -18.79
C ILE A 365 7.42 -14.10 -19.79
N LYS A 366 8.31 -13.10 -19.67
CA LYS A 366 9.48 -12.97 -20.55
C LYS A 366 10.36 -14.22 -20.51
N LYS A 367 10.57 -14.82 -19.33
CA LYS A 367 11.32 -16.07 -19.18
C LYS A 367 10.62 -17.24 -19.88
N LEU A 368 9.32 -17.41 -19.65
CA LEU A 368 8.50 -18.44 -20.31
C LEU A 368 8.55 -18.31 -21.84
N LEU A 369 8.37 -17.08 -22.35
CA LEU A 369 8.42 -16.78 -23.78
C LEU A 369 9.80 -17.12 -24.36
N LYS A 370 10.89 -16.66 -23.73
CA LYS A 370 12.25 -16.97 -24.19
C LYS A 370 12.51 -18.48 -24.25
N GLN A 371 12.02 -19.25 -23.28
CA GLN A 371 12.15 -20.71 -23.27
C GLN A 371 11.41 -21.37 -24.44
N LYS A 372 10.16 -20.95 -24.72
CA LYS A 372 9.37 -21.46 -25.85
C LYS A 372 9.93 -21.03 -27.22
N MET A 373 10.45 -19.81 -27.31
CA MET A 373 10.90 -19.20 -28.56
C MET A 373 12.25 -19.70 -29.07
N VAL A 374 13.04 -20.40 -28.25
CA VAL A 374 14.20 -21.18 -28.73
C VAL A 374 13.77 -22.19 -29.82
N ASN A 375 12.47 -22.56 -29.88
CA ASN A 375 11.94 -23.51 -30.84
C ASN A 375 11.16 -22.90 -32.03
N ASN A 376 10.74 -21.62 -32.02
CA ASN A 376 10.11 -20.95 -33.18
C ASN A 376 9.98 -19.41 -32.99
N LYS A 377 10.62 -18.64 -33.87
CA LYS A 377 10.62 -17.15 -34.04
C LYS A 377 11.04 -16.27 -32.85
N SER A 378 11.89 -15.30 -33.13
CA SER A 378 12.82 -14.66 -32.19
C SER A 378 12.35 -13.38 -31.47
N GLN A 379 11.05 -13.04 -31.41
CA GLN A 379 10.61 -11.77 -30.81
C GLN A 379 9.36 -11.88 -29.91
N ILE A 380 9.45 -11.31 -28.70
CA ILE A 380 8.33 -11.24 -27.73
C ILE A 380 7.13 -10.59 -28.44
N PRO A 381 5.91 -11.13 -28.33
CA PRO A 381 4.73 -10.53 -28.94
C PRO A 381 4.56 -9.07 -28.54
N LYS A 382 4.20 -8.24 -29.52
CA LYS A 382 4.01 -6.79 -29.30
C LYS A 382 2.96 -6.51 -28.22
N ASP A 383 1.87 -7.28 -28.18
CA ASP A 383 0.83 -7.17 -27.16
C ASP A 383 1.36 -7.30 -25.72
N ILE A 384 2.43 -8.08 -25.52
CA ILE A 384 3.08 -8.29 -24.23
C ILE A 384 4.11 -7.20 -23.97
N ASP A 385 4.93 -6.88 -24.99
CA ASP A 385 6.00 -5.90 -24.88
C ASP A 385 5.48 -4.48 -24.61
N ASP A 386 4.35 -4.14 -25.23
CA ASP A 386 3.66 -2.85 -25.10
C ASP A 386 2.60 -2.86 -23.98
N ALA A 387 2.44 -3.97 -23.23
CA ALA A 387 1.44 -4.06 -22.17
C ALA A 387 1.66 -2.96 -21.11
N PRO A 388 0.61 -2.26 -20.67
CA PRO A 388 0.74 -1.17 -19.72
C PRO A 388 1.01 -1.70 -18.30
N ALA A 389 1.65 -0.87 -17.48
CA ALA A 389 1.91 -1.16 -16.09
C ALA A 389 0.64 -0.97 -15.24
N PHE A 390 0.42 -1.90 -14.31
CA PHE A 390 -0.57 -1.79 -13.27
C PHE A 390 -0.12 -0.76 -12.22
N LEU A 391 -0.94 0.26 -11.97
CA LEU A 391 -0.77 1.11 -10.78
C LEU A 391 -1.57 0.50 -9.65
N PHE A 392 -1.06 0.50 -8.43
CA PHE A 392 -1.86 0.17 -7.25
C PHE A 392 -2.84 1.31 -6.93
N ASN A 393 -3.74 1.60 -7.87
CA ASN A 393 -4.71 2.69 -7.83
C ASN A 393 -5.98 2.20 -8.53
N THR A 394 -6.87 1.60 -7.72
CA THR A 394 -8.03 0.82 -8.17
C THR A 394 -9.27 1.36 -7.48
N LEU A 395 -10.35 1.54 -8.22
CA LEU A 395 -11.64 1.92 -7.67
C LEU A 395 -12.63 0.78 -7.91
N ILE A 396 -13.18 0.24 -6.83
CA ILE A 396 -14.05 -0.94 -6.86
C ILE A 396 -15.43 -0.54 -6.35
N SER A 397 -16.47 -0.93 -7.08
CA SER A 397 -17.85 -0.72 -6.65
C SER A 397 -18.19 -1.58 -5.44
N ILE A 398 -18.94 -1.02 -4.50
CA ILE A 398 -19.40 -1.75 -3.31
C ILE A 398 -20.36 -2.88 -3.71
N ASN A 399 -21.17 -2.69 -4.75
CA ASN A 399 -22.06 -3.75 -5.25
C ASN A 399 -21.28 -5.00 -5.66
N PHE A 400 -20.18 -4.83 -6.39
CA PHE A 400 -19.32 -5.95 -6.77
C PHE A 400 -18.68 -6.61 -5.55
N LEU A 401 -18.19 -5.84 -4.57
CA LEU A 401 -17.63 -6.41 -3.34
C LEU A 401 -18.67 -7.17 -2.50
N VAL A 402 -19.92 -6.69 -2.48
CA VAL A 402 -21.05 -7.40 -1.84
C VAL A 402 -21.33 -8.71 -2.58
N GLU A 403 -21.42 -8.70 -3.91
CA GLU A 403 -21.57 -9.91 -4.70
C GLU A 403 -20.42 -10.90 -4.42
N PHE A 404 -19.18 -10.43 -4.52
CA PHE A 404 -17.98 -11.19 -4.21
C PHE A 404 -18.05 -11.81 -2.81
N SER A 405 -18.53 -11.08 -1.80
CA SER A 405 -18.65 -11.61 -0.43
C SER A 405 -19.62 -12.78 -0.29
N HIS A 406 -20.62 -12.88 -1.18
CA HIS A 406 -21.65 -13.92 -1.17
C HIS A 406 -21.37 -15.07 -2.14
N ARG A 407 -20.58 -14.84 -3.20
CA ARG A 407 -20.24 -15.83 -4.24
C ARG A 407 -19.05 -16.69 -3.83
N VAL A 408 -19.32 -17.96 -3.53
CA VAL A 408 -18.28 -18.94 -3.13
C VAL A 408 -17.28 -19.18 -4.24
N ASP A 409 -17.73 -19.25 -5.49
CA ASP A 409 -16.89 -19.43 -6.67
C ASP A 409 -15.91 -18.27 -6.88
N LEU A 410 -16.35 -17.01 -6.70
CA LEU A 410 -15.46 -15.85 -6.83
C LEU A 410 -14.44 -15.80 -5.68
N LYS A 411 -14.85 -16.11 -4.45
CA LYS A 411 -13.93 -16.19 -3.31
C LYS A 411 -12.89 -17.28 -3.52
N GLN A 412 -13.31 -18.48 -3.92
CA GLN A 412 -12.40 -19.58 -4.19
C GLN A 412 -11.43 -19.24 -5.34
N ALA A 413 -11.94 -18.63 -6.42
CA ALA A 413 -11.10 -18.16 -7.52
C ALA A 413 -10.07 -17.14 -7.05
N PHE A 414 -10.45 -16.15 -6.24
CA PHE A 414 -9.51 -15.16 -5.68
C PHE A 414 -8.55 -15.76 -4.64
N GLU A 415 -8.99 -16.74 -3.86
CA GLU A 415 -8.18 -17.47 -2.90
C GLU A 415 -7.10 -18.32 -3.57
N SER A 416 -7.34 -18.79 -4.79
CA SER A 416 -6.31 -19.51 -5.58
C SER A 416 -5.26 -18.61 -6.26
N LYS A 417 -5.40 -17.28 -6.25
CA LYS A 417 -4.50 -16.35 -7.00
C LYS A 417 -3.19 -16.00 -6.30
N PHE A 418 -2.73 -16.85 -5.38
CA PHE A 418 -1.43 -16.64 -4.75
C PHE A 418 -0.29 -16.65 -5.77
N ARG A 419 0.74 -15.85 -5.48
CA ARG A 419 1.97 -15.74 -6.27
C ARG A 419 3.15 -16.09 -5.38
N VAL A 420 4.13 -16.76 -5.97
CA VAL A 420 5.36 -17.13 -5.25
C VAL A 420 6.46 -16.14 -5.58
N MET A 421 6.84 -15.34 -4.59
CA MET A 421 7.96 -14.41 -4.70
C MET A 421 9.22 -15.06 -4.13
N LYS A 422 10.22 -15.25 -4.98
CA LYS A 422 11.57 -15.67 -4.58
C LYS A 422 12.36 -14.42 -4.19
N ARG A 423 12.93 -14.38 -2.98
CA ARG A 423 13.69 -13.23 -2.46
C ARG A 423 14.95 -13.67 -1.74
N CYS A 424 15.87 -12.73 -1.55
CA CYS A 424 17.02 -12.89 -0.69
C CYS A 424 16.73 -12.28 0.69
N LEU A 425 16.81 -13.08 1.74
CA LEU A 425 16.80 -12.66 3.12
C LEU A 425 18.19 -12.88 3.73
N GLN A 426 18.80 -11.80 4.21
CA GLN A 426 20.00 -11.91 5.04
C GLN A 426 19.53 -12.10 6.48
N LEU A 427 19.98 -13.19 7.08
CA LEU A 427 19.68 -13.57 8.45
C LEU A 427 20.50 -12.72 9.43
N THR A 428 19.96 -12.48 10.62
CA THR A 428 20.62 -11.66 11.66
C THR A 428 21.34 -12.54 12.68
N GLN A 429 22.11 -11.94 13.59
CA GLN A 429 22.74 -12.68 14.70
C GLN A 429 21.73 -13.36 15.63
N GLU A 430 20.48 -12.87 15.65
CA GLU A 430 19.39 -13.46 16.43
C GLU A 430 18.84 -14.73 15.79
N THR A 431 19.08 -14.96 14.49
CA THR A 431 18.58 -16.14 13.79
C THR A 431 19.32 -17.40 14.27
N PRO A 432 18.62 -18.47 14.68
CA PRO A 432 19.25 -19.71 15.08
C PRO A 432 20.16 -20.28 13.98
N GLN A 433 21.38 -20.69 14.34
CA GLN A 433 22.40 -21.12 13.38
C GLN A 433 21.99 -22.30 12.50
N GLU A 434 21.02 -23.10 12.94
CA GLU A 434 20.49 -24.24 12.18
C GLU A 434 19.58 -23.82 11.01
N ASN A 435 19.04 -22.61 11.02
CA ASN A 435 18.29 -22.03 9.91
C ASN A 435 19.18 -21.24 8.93
N LEU A 436 20.50 -21.26 9.13
CA LEU A 436 21.47 -20.77 8.15
C LEU A 436 21.52 -21.75 6.96
N VAL A 437 20.43 -21.83 6.19
CA VAL A 437 20.45 -22.43 4.86
C VAL A 437 21.59 -21.76 4.09
N GLN A 438 22.44 -22.59 3.48
CA GLN A 438 23.66 -22.23 2.76
C GLN A 438 23.48 -20.89 2.04
N GLN A 439 23.98 -19.80 2.66
CA GLN A 439 23.99 -18.50 2.04
C GLN A 439 24.96 -18.58 0.86
N GLN A 440 24.45 -18.76 -0.34
CA GLN A 440 25.19 -18.35 -1.54
C GLN A 440 24.94 -16.86 -1.71
N ASN A 441 26.03 -16.08 -1.69
CA ASN A 441 25.98 -14.62 -1.70
C ASN A 441 25.06 -14.08 -2.81
N GLY A 442 23.96 -13.44 -2.40
CA GLY A 442 23.08 -12.71 -3.31
C GLY A 442 22.01 -13.54 -4.04
N GLU A 443 21.92 -14.85 -3.80
CA GLU A 443 20.87 -15.67 -4.41
C GLU A 443 19.54 -15.62 -3.63
N ASN A 444 18.44 -15.85 -4.33
CA ASN A 444 17.13 -15.99 -3.71
C ASN A 444 17.11 -17.26 -2.85
N ASN A 445 16.88 -17.09 -1.53
CA ASN A 445 16.94 -18.17 -0.55
C ASN A 445 15.62 -18.39 0.21
N ILE A 446 14.62 -17.54 -0.02
CA ILE A 446 13.30 -17.64 0.62
C ILE A 446 12.15 -17.61 -0.38
N LEU A 447 11.05 -18.24 0.01
CA LEU A 447 9.75 -18.19 -0.65
C LEU A 447 8.78 -17.35 0.18
N ILE A 448 8.09 -16.44 -0.51
CA ILE A 448 7.03 -15.62 0.05
C ILE A 448 5.79 -15.84 -0.80
N PHE A 449 4.65 -16.09 -0.17
CA PHE A 449 3.37 -16.24 -0.85
C PHE A 449 2.54 -14.98 -0.65
N GLU A 450 2.20 -14.31 -1.74
CA GLU A 450 1.46 -13.05 -1.71
C GLU A 450 0.28 -13.07 -2.67
N LYS A 451 -0.75 -12.30 -2.33
CA LYS A 451 -1.85 -11.97 -3.22
C LYS A 451 -1.85 -10.48 -3.52
N GLN A 452 -2.14 -10.08 -4.75
CA GLN A 452 -2.20 -8.68 -5.13
C GLN A 452 -3.66 -8.21 -5.26
N ILE A 453 -3.91 -6.94 -4.97
CA ILE A 453 -5.23 -6.34 -5.17
C ILE A 453 -5.66 -6.43 -6.64
N GLY A 454 -4.69 -6.37 -7.58
CA GLY A 454 -4.94 -6.51 -9.00
C GLY A 454 -5.45 -7.90 -9.40
N ASP A 455 -5.29 -8.94 -8.58
CA ASP A 455 -5.84 -10.27 -8.89
C ASP A 455 -7.38 -10.27 -8.94
N ILE A 456 -8.02 -9.22 -8.39
CA ILE A 456 -9.47 -9.06 -8.42
C ILE A 456 -10.01 -8.73 -9.82
N ILE A 457 -9.17 -8.23 -10.73
CA ILE A 457 -9.58 -7.91 -12.10
C ILE A 457 -9.92 -9.16 -12.91
N GLU A 458 -9.32 -10.30 -12.57
CA GLU A 458 -9.54 -11.59 -13.25
C GLU A 458 -10.89 -12.22 -12.90
N LEU A 459 -11.62 -11.63 -11.95
CA LEU A 459 -12.89 -12.16 -11.44
C LEU A 459 -14.11 -11.60 -12.19
N THR A 460 -13.95 -10.62 -13.08
CA THR A 460 -15.06 -9.98 -13.79
C THR A 460 -14.62 -9.34 -15.11
N ASP A 461 -15.49 -9.38 -16.10
CA ASP A 461 -15.32 -8.66 -17.36
C ASP A 461 -15.86 -7.21 -17.28
N ASP A 462 -16.52 -6.85 -16.16
CA ASP A 462 -17.07 -5.52 -15.92
C ASP A 462 -16.00 -4.54 -15.39
N ILE A 463 -14.97 -4.34 -16.20
CA ILE A 463 -13.80 -3.52 -15.89
C ILE A 463 -13.58 -2.40 -16.92
N ASN A 464 -13.06 -1.27 -16.46
CA ASN A 464 -12.52 -0.20 -17.30
C ASN A 464 -11.10 0.16 -16.86
N PHE A 465 -10.21 0.35 -17.83
CA PHE A 465 -8.85 0.81 -17.60
C PHE A 465 -8.74 2.30 -17.93
N VAL A 466 -8.06 3.05 -17.06
CA VAL A 466 -7.80 4.48 -17.26
C VAL A 466 -6.29 4.66 -17.43
N MET A 467 -5.86 4.95 -18.65
CA MET A 467 -4.47 5.28 -18.95
C MET A 467 -4.17 6.70 -18.50
N VAL A 468 -3.24 6.83 -17.55
CA VAL A 468 -2.76 8.12 -17.05
C VAL A 468 -1.44 8.50 -17.69
N HIS A 469 -1.14 9.80 -17.69
CA HIS A 469 0.15 10.29 -18.17
C HIS A 469 1.24 10.08 -17.09
N GLU A 470 2.36 9.47 -17.48
CA GLU A 470 3.46 9.11 -16.56
C GLU A 470 3.93 10.32 -15.74
N ALA A 471 4.17 11.45 -16.41
CA ALA A 471 4.72 12.64 -15.77
C ALA A 471 3.77 13.25 -14.72
N GLU A 472 2.47 12.97 -14.77
CA GLU A 472 1.48 13.55 -13.84
C GLU A 472 1.18 12.63 -12.65
N GLU A 473 1.35 11.31 -12.81
CA GLU A 473 0.83 10.33 -11.84
C GLU A 473 1.74 9.14 -11.57
N PHE A 474 2.98 9.10 -12.07
CA PHE A 474 3.87 7.95 -11.89
C PHE A 474 5.30 8.33 -11.48
N ALA A 475 5.61 8.14 -10.19
CA ALA A 475 6.97 8.17 -9.66
C ALA A 475 7.12 7.11 -8.55
N PRO A 476 7.30 5.84 -8.91
CA PRO A 476 7.41 4.76 -7.94
C PRO A 476 8.78 4.74 -7.27
N ILE A 477 8.81 4.32 -6.00
CA ILE A 477 10.03 4.12 -5.21
C ILE A 477 10.18 2.63 -4.95
N ILE A 478 11.07 2.00 -5.70
CA ILE A 478 11.33 0.56 -5.70
C ILE A 478 12.73 0.26 -5.15
N PHE A 479 13.73 0.96 -5.66
CA PHE A 479 15.15 0.71 -5.43
C PHE A 479 15.78 1.79 -4.53
N ASN A 480 17.01 1.55 -4.08
CA ASN A 480 17.74 2.53 -3.26
C ASN A 480 18.43 3.63 -4.11
N LYS A 481 18.86 3.31 -5.34
CA LYS A 481 19.58 4.21 -6.25
C LYS A 481 19.16 3.95 -7.70
N GLY A 482 19.37 4.94 -8.57
CA GLY A 482 19.04 4.85 -9.99
C GLY A 482 17.57 5.14 -10.29
N VAL A 483 17.06 4.62 -11.41
CA VAL A 483 15.64 4.71 -11.79
C VAL A 483 14.78 4.08 -10.70
N TYR A 484 13.64 4.69 -10.38
CA TYR A 484 12.74 4.27 -9.29
C TYR A 484 13.38 4.29 -7.89
N SER A 485 14.39 5.14 -7.69
CA SER A 485 14.92 5.47 -6.36
C SER A 485 14.20 6.66 -5.74
N PRO A 486 14.39 6.94 -4.43
CA PRO A 486 13.94 8.19 -3.83
C PRO A 486 14.34 9.44 -4.62
N GLN A 487 15.59 9.50 -5.09
CA GLN A 487 16.11 10.64 -5.86
C GLN A 487 15.38 10.81 -7.21
N ASP A 488 15.15 9.71 -7.94
CA ASP A 488 14.40 9.72 -9.19
C ASP A 488 12.95 10.18 -8.96
N ALA A 489 12.29 9.67 -7.91
CA ALA A 489 10.94 10.08 -7.58
C ALA A 489 10.85 11.57 -7.20
N ILE A 490 11.81 12.09 -6.43
CA ILE A 490 11.92 13.52 -6.11
C ILE A 490 12.11 14.35 -7.38
N GLN A 491 12.95 13.90 -8.32
CA GLN A 491 13.12 14.58 -9.60
C GLN A 491 11.82 14.62 -10.41
N LYS A 492 11.09 13.50 -10.50
CA LYS A 492 9.78 13.43 -11.18
C LYS A 492 8.75 14.36 -10.52
N LEU A 493 8.68 14.40 -9.19
CA LEU A 493 7.83 15.34 -8.45
C LEU A 493 8.24 16.80 -8.69
N SER A 494 9.53 17.11 -8.68
CA SER A 494 10.05 18.44 -8.98
C SER A 494 9.68 18.88 -10.39
N ASN A 495 9.84 18.00 -11.37
CA ASN A 495 9.46 18.26 -12.75
C ASN A 495 7.94 18.49 -12.89
N LEU A 496 7.12 17.76 -12.14
CA LEU A 496 5.68 18.01 -12.04
C LEU A 496 5.38 19.41 -11.49
N HIS A 497 6.00 19.79 -10.39
CA HIS A 497 5.80 21.09 -9.76
C HIS A 497 6.29 22.25 -10.63
N LYS A 498 7.40 22.09 -11.35
CA LYS A 498 7.86 23.06 -12.37
C LYS A 498 6.81 23.26 -13.45
N ARG A 499 6.21 22.18 -13.96
CA ARG A 499 5.10 22.26 -14.93
C ARG A 499 3.87 22.95 -14.35
N TRP A 500 3.51 22.68 -13.09
CA TRP A 500 2.42 23.37 -12.41
C TRP A 500 2.66 24.87 -12.29
N LEU A 501 3.90 25.27 -12.01
CA LEU A 501 4.34 26.66 -11.96
C LEU A 501 4.61 27.27 -13.35
N LYS A 502 4.32 26.52 -14.43
CA LYS A 502 4.43 26.96 -15.82
C LYS A 502 5.86 27.42 -16.19
N PHE A 503 6.87 26.73 -15.65
CA PHE A 503 8.25 26.80 -16.10
C PHE A 503 8.49 25.79 -17.21
N GLU A 504 9.24 26.19 -18.24
CA GLU A 504 9.73 25.23 -19.23
C GLU A 504 10.92 24.45 -18.65
N ILE A 505 11.06 23.17 -18.99
CA ILE A 505 12.19 22.35 -18.53
C ILE A 505 13.52 23.00 -18.94
N ASN A 506 13.57 23.65 -20.10
CA ASN A 506 14.76 24.33 -20.62
C ASN A 506 15.12 25.61 -19.84
N GLU A 507 14.18 26.19 -19.08
CA GLU A 507 14.40 27.39 -18.26
C GLU A 507 15.03 27.04 -16.90
N THR A 508 15.05 25.76 -16.53
CA THR A 508 15.50 25.29 -15.21
C THR A 508 16.61 24.26 -15.35
N ARG A 509 17.54 24.21 -14.39
CA ARG A 509 18.50 23.10 -14.33
C ARG A 509 17.84 21.91 -13.68
N GLU A 510 18.32 20.71 -14.01
CA GLU A 510 17.85 19.48 -13.38
C GLU A 510 18.06 19.52 -11.85
N SER A 511 19.18 20.13 -11.41
CA SER A 511 19.54 20.37 -10.01
C SER A 511 18.60 21.32 -9.25
N ASP A 512 17.78 22.10 -9.95
CA ASP A 512 16.88 23.08 -9.34
C ASP A 512 15.65 22.34 -8.82
N ILE A 513 15.77 21.68 -7.67
CA ILE A 513 14.68 20.89 -7.07
C ILE A 513 13.60 21.83 -6.51
N ILE A 514 12.34 21.59 -6.89
CA ILE A 514 11.17 22.32 -6.40
C ILE A 514 10.15 21.37 -5.77
N GLU A 515 9.67 21.74 -4.59
CA GLU A 515 8.55 21.09 -3.96
C GLU A 515 7.41 22.10 -3.69
N VAL A 516 6.23 21.83 -4.23
CA VAL A 516 4.99 22.52 -3.85
C VAL A 516 4.32 21.70 -2.75
N CYS A 517 4.11 22.32 -1.60
CA CYS A 517 3.39 21.71 -0.48
C CYS A 517 1.98 21.31 -0.93
N PRO A 518 1.54 20.06 -0.70
CA PRO A 518 0.21 19.64 -1.10
C PRO A 518 -0.93 20.40 -0.43
N GLN A 519 -0.70 21.11 0.69
CA GLN A 519 -1.68 22.01 1.31
C GLN A 519 -1.99 23.27 0.48
N ILE A 520 -1.12 23.63 -0.45
CA ILE A 520 -1.35 24.76 -1.36
C ILE A 520 -2.18 24.31 -2.56
N SER A 521 -1.84 23.14 -3.11
CA SER A 521 -2.37 22.63 -4.36
C SER A 521 -2.36 21.10 -4.36
N TYR A 522 -3.50 20.50 -4.68
CA TYR A 522 -3.70 19.06 -4.77
C TYR A 522 -3.10 18.49 -6.06
N ALA A 523 -3.37 19.15 -7.20
CA ALA A 523 -3.02 18.72 -8.55
C ALA A 523 -2.58 19.88 -9.47
N GLY A 524 -2.11 20.99 -8.91
CA GLY A 524 -1.57 22.15 -9.64
C GLY A 524 -2.49 23.36 -9.65
N GLU A 525 -3.72 23.24 -9.16
CA GLU A 525 -4.66 24.35 -9.07
C GLU A 525 -4.23 25.44 -8.09
N GLY A 526 -4.59 26.69 -8.39
CA GLY A 526 -4.45 27.80 -7.45
C GLY A 526 -3.01 28.32 -7.28
N LEU A 527 -2.14 28.02 -8.23
CA LEU A 527 -0.72 28.40 -8.23
C LEU A 527 -0.39 29.62 -9.10
N ASP A 528 -1.37 30.28 -9.72
CA ASP A 528 -1.12 31.40 -10.64
C ASP A 528 -0.25 32.50 -10.04
N ILE A 529 -0.58 32.95 -8.83
CA ILE A 529 0.18 33.96 -8.09
C ILE A 529 1.61 33.45 -7.80
N CYS A 530 1.73 32.17 -7.43
CA CYS A 530 3.02 31.53 -7.18
C CYS A 530 3.91 31.51 -8.41
N ALA A 531 3.34 31.10 -9.54
CA ALA A 531 4.01 31.06 -10.84
C ALA A 531 4.47 32.46 -11.27
N GLU A 532 3.61 33.46 -11.16
CA GLU A 532 3.92 34.83 -11.58
C GLU A 532 5.13 35.41 -10.83
N TYR A 533 5.19 35.26 -9.51
CA TYR A 533 6.32 35.76 -8.73
C TYR A 533 7.61 35.01 -8.99
N LEU A 534 7.55 33.68 -9.06
CA LEU A 534 8.75 32.89 -9.31
C LEU A 534 9.32 33.18 -10.69
N ARG A 535 8.49 33.46 -11.70
CA ARG A 535 8.98 33.90 -13.03
C ARG A 535 9.79 35.18 -12.97
N HIS A 536 9.38 36.16 -12.15
CA HIS A 536 10.11 37.43 -12.01
C HIS A 536 11.34 37.33 -11.11
N ASN A 537 11.41 36.33 -10.23
CA ASN A 537 12.45 36.21 -9.21
C ASN A 537 13.30 34.94 -9.31
N TRP A 538 13.17 34.18 -10.41
CA TRP A 538 13.78 32.86 -10.58
C TRP A 538 15.30 32.88 -10.35
N GLN A 539 15.99 33.82 -10.99
CA GLN A 539 17.45 33.96 -10.91
C GLN A 539 17.95 34.28 -9.49
N ASN A 540 17.08 34.78 -8.63
CA ASN A 540 17.40 35.14 -7.25
C ASN A 540 17.05 34.03 -6.24
N GLN A 541 16.44 32.92 -6.69
CA GLN A 541 16.06 31.83 -5.80
C GLN A 541 17.26 30.96 -5.43
N GLN A 542 17.24 30.45 -4.20
CA GLN A 542 18.15 29.41 -3.75
C GLN A 542 17.44 28.05 -3.82
N PHE A 543 18.14 27.03 -4.31
CA PHE A 543 17.64 25.67 -4.42
C PHE A 543 18.31 24.75 -3.39
N PRO A 544 17.60 23.72 -2.88
CA PRO A 544 16.23 23.34 -3.23
C PRO A 544 15.16 24.32 -2.70
N LEU A 545 14.07 24.47 -3.46
CA LEU A 545 12.97 25.38 -3.13
C LEU A 545 11.75 24.60 -2.63
N TYR A 546 11.22 25.00 -1.46
CA TYR A 546 9.97 24.47 -0.90
C TYR A 546 8.92 25.58 -0.78
N ILE A 547 7.79 25.40 -1.48
CA ILE A 547 6.70 26.37 -1.55
C ILE A 547 5.59 25.89 -0.60
N ASN A 548 5.46 26.53 0.56
CA ASN A 548 4.57 26.09 1.65
C ASN A 548 3.56 27.13 2.17
N PHE A 549 3.59 28.36 1.65
CA PHE A 549 2.59 29.39 1.96
C PHE A 549 2.11 30.11 0.70
N LYS A 550 0.79 30.28 0.56
CA LYS A 550 0.18 31.20 -0.43
C LYS A 550 0.61 32.67 -0.22
N LYS A 551 1.04 33.03 1.00
CA LYS A 551 1.29 34.43 1.44
C LYS A 551 2.67 35.00 1.17
N ALA A 552 3.69 34.21 0.81
CA ALA A 552 4.99 34.77 0.43
C ALA A 552 4.93 35.63 -0.86
N ILE A 553 3.76 35.66 -1.50
CA ILE A 553 3.47 36.34 -2.75
C ILE A 553 2.19 37.19 -2.60
N GLN A 554 2.01 37.75 -1.41
CA GLN A 554 1.30 39.01 -1.26
C GLN A 554 2.35 40.10 -1.10
N PHE A 555 3.03 40.40 -2.21
CA PHE A 555 3.46 41.73 -2.58
C PHE A 555 4.40 42.52 -1.65
N GLU A 556 5.64 42.65 -2.13
CA GLU A 556 6.37 43.93 -2.18
C GLU A 556 5.64 45.00 -3.06
N THR A 557 4.31 45.19 -2.94
CA THR A 557 3.63 46.41 -3.51
C THR A 557 3.66 47.60 -2.57
N THR A 558 4.40 47.55 -1.45
CA THR A 558 4.62 48.72 -0.61
C THR A 558 5.83 49.57 -1.02
N GLN A 559 6.49 49.29 -2.14
CA GLN A 559 7.62 50.09 -2.65
C GLN A 559 7.24 51.17 -3.68
N ASN A 560 5.96 51.62 -3.75
CA ASN A 560 5.59 52.72 -4.67
C ASN A 560 4.60 53.76 -4.13
N ASN A 561 4.40 53.87 -2.81
CA ASN A 561 3.49 54.90 -2.25
C ASN A 561 4.05 55.69 -1.06
N GLU A 562 5.36 55.90 -0.97
CA GLU A 562 5.93 56.86 0.00
C GLU A 562 6.95 57.80 -0.67
N ASN A 563 6.48 58.54 -1.67
CA ASN A 563 6.91 59.93 -1.85
C ASN A 563 5.78 60.80 -1.31
N HIS A 564 5.72 61.03 -0.01
CA HIS A 564 5.26 62.29 0.61
C HIS A 564 5.35 62.21 2.15
N HIS A 565 6.14 63.14 2.69
CA HIS A 565 6.24 63.59 4.08
C HIS A 565 7.21 62.87 5.05
N ALA A 566 8.28 63.60 5.33
CA ALA A 566 9.20 63.46 6.44
C ALA A 566 8.53 63.51 7.82
N VAL A 567 9.14 62.84 8.82
CA VAL A 567 9.62 63.41 10.11
C VAL A 567 9.83 62.28 11.16
N ASN A 568 11.09 62.17 11.62
CA ASN A 568 11.63 61.75 12.94
C ASN A 568 11.28 60.41 13.63
N ASN A 569 12.35 59.60 13.80
CA ASN A 569 12.89 58.97 15.02
C ASN A 569 11.96 58.28 16.04
N SER A 570 12.18 56.98 16.30
CA SER A 570 13.05 56.48 17.41
C SER A 570 12.86 54.98 17.74
N HIS A 571 13.99 54.27 17.89
CA HIS A 571 14.30 53.06 18.71
C HIS A 571 13.49 51.76 18.45
N PHE A 572 14.06 50.55 18.30
CA PHE A 572 15.17 49.89 18.99
C PHE A 572 15.86 48.84 18.08
N ASN A 573 17.19 48.74 18.20
CA ASN A 573 18.05 47.70 17.61
C ASN A 573 17.98 46.38 18.40
N HIS A 574 18.15 45.22 17.73
CA HIS A 574 19.33 44.35 17.92
C HIS A 574 19.40 43.14 16.94
N SER A 575 20.26 43.30 15.92
CA SER A 575 21.34 42.39 15.44
C SER A 575 21.27 40.86 15.59
N ILE A 576 21.47 40.14 14.47
CA ILE A 576 22.35 38.95 14.38
C ILE A 576 23.21 39.04 13.10
N GLN A 577 24.50 38.70 13.24
CA GLN A 577 25.65 39.01 12.38
C GLN A 577 25.82 38.10 11.15
N PHE A 578 26.36 38.69 10.09
CA PHE A 578 27.04 38.04 8.95
C PHE A 578 28.50 37.70 9.29
N GLN A 579 29.02 36.61 8.70
CA GLN A 579 30.45 36.48 8.39
C GLN A 579 30.61 36.14 6.91
N ASN A 580 31.18 37.08 6.16
CA ASN A 580 31.73 36.90 4.83
C ASN A 580 33.25 36.77 4.95
N GLU A 581 33.86 35.94 4.09
CA GLU A 581 35.21 36.18 3.61
C GLU A 581 35.21 36.14 2.07
N ASP A 582 35.54 37.31 1.49
CA ASP A 582 35.68 37.60 0.07
C ASP A 582 36.96 37.02 -0.56
N LYS A 583 36.91 36.60 -1.84
CA LYS A 583 37.96 36.91 -2.88
C LYS A 583 37.43 36.90 -4.33
N LYS A 584 37.13 38.12 -4.84
CA LYS A 584 37.46 38.81 -6.12
C LYS A 584 37.74 38.09 -7.48
N TYR A 585 36.97 38.55 -8.51
CA TYR A 585 37.23 38.87 -9.95
C TYR A 585 37.84 37.77 -10.90
N ASP A 586 37.48 37.56 -12.18
CA ASP A 586 37.11 38.42 -13.33
C ASP A 586 36.24 37.68 -14.41
N ASN A 587 35.63 38.45 -15.31
CA ASN A 587 34.79 38.11 -16.50
C ASN A 587 35.67 38.06 -17.79
N PRO A 588 35.16 37.96 -19.05
CA PRO A 588 34.21 37.05 -19.74
C PRO A 588 34.83 36.35 -21.00
N SER A 589 34.18 35.33 -21.61
CA SER A 589 34.01 35.21 -23.10
C SER A 589 33.64 33.81 -23.67
N LEU A 590 32.56 33.80 -24.48
CA LEU A 590 32.37 33.21 -25.82
C LEU A 590 32.18 31.68 -26.08
N TYR A 591 30.94 31.36 -26.54
CA TYR A 591 30.50 30.53 -27.67
C TYR A 591 31.18 29.18 -28.01
N HIS A 592 30.39 28.09 -28.01
CA HIS A 592 30.02 27.40 -29.26
C HIS A 592 28.81 26.45 -29.11
N SER A 593 28.01 26.48 -30.17
CA SER A 593 26.85 25.69 -30.56
C SER A 593 27.06 24.17 -30.61
N ILE A 594 26.09 23.37 -30.17
CA ILE A 594 25.77 22.05 -30.76
C ILE A 594 24.26 21.82 -30.72
N ASP A 595 23.71 21.53 -31.90
CA ASP A 595 22.37 21.04 -32.24
C ASP A 595 21.97 19.82 -31.37
N GLY A 596 20.74 19.62 -30.92
CA GLY A 596 19.51 19.62 -31.69
C GLY A 596 18.95 18.20 -31.73
N HIS A 597 18.23 17.79 -30.68
CA HIS A 597 17.17 16.76 -30.71
C HIS A 597 16.29 16.91 -29.46
N ALA A 598 15.37 17.88 -29.49
CA ALA A 598 14.29 17.98 -28.50
C ALA A 598 13.11 17.13 -28.95
N MET A 599 12.66 16.25 -28.06
CA MET A 599 11.47 15.44 -28.21
C MET A 599 10.21 16.32 -28.16
N ASN A 600 9.36 16.17 -29.17
CA ASN A 600 8.00 16.69 -29.17
C ASN A 600 7.14 15.86 -28.20
N GLY A 601 6.90 16.38 -26.99
CA GLY A 601 5.96 15.81 -26.03
C GLY A 601 5.34 16.81 -25.04
N ALA A 602 5.69 18.09 -25.14
CA ALA A 602 5.24 19.13 -24.21
C ALA A 602 4.18 20.03 -24.86
N ASP A 603 2.92 19.60 -24.90
CA ASP A 603 1.82 20.55 -25.17
C ASP A 603 0.44 20.12 -24.64
N GLN A 604 0.18 18.84 -24.37
CA GLN A 604 -1.16 18.37 -23.96
C GLN A 604 -1.42 18.40 -22.45
N SER A 605 -0.42 18.12 -21.61
CA SER A 605 -0.54 18.26 -20.14
C SER A 605 -0.85 19.71 -19.69
N PHE A 606 -0.49 20.69 -20.51
CA PHE A 606 -0.78 22.10 -20.26
C PHE A 606 -2.26 22.42 -20.45
N THR A 607 -2.94 21.73 -21.37
CA THR A 607 -4.37 21.88 -21.63
C THR A 607 -5.18 21.41 -20.42
N GLN A 608 -4.99 20.18 -19.94
CA GLN A 608 -5.67 19.65 -18.74
C GLN A 608 -5.46 20.53 -17.49
N ARG A 609 -4.30 21.16 -17.34
CA ARG A 609 -4.05 22.09 -16.21
C ARG A 609 -4.87 23.38 -16.29
N LYS A 610 -4.95 24.00 -17.48
CA LYS A 610 -5.83 25.16 -17.68
C LYS A 610 -7.27 24.82 -17.29
N GLU A 611 -7.68 23.61 -17.57
CA GLU A 611 -9.02 23.10 -17.27
C GLU A 611 -9.26 22.98 -15.76
N ILE A 612 -8.32 22.38 -15.01
CA ILE A 612 -8.36 22.33 -13.54
C ILE A 612 -8.40 23.75 -12.94
N ASP A 613 -7.56 24.67 -13.42
CA ASP A 613 -7.52 26.05 -12.93
C ASP A 613 -8.84 26.81 -13.15
N LEU A 614 -9.48 26.60 -14.31
CA LEU A 614 -10.79 27.21 -14.62
C LEU A 614 -11.88 26.67 -13.69
N ILE A 615 -11.90 25.36 -13.45
CA ILE A 615 -12.83 24.72 -12.52
C ILE A 615 -12.59 25.26 -11.11
N TYR A 616 -11.34 25.29 -10.64
CA TYR A 616 -10.98 25.84 -9.33
C TYR A 616 -11.41 27.30 -9.17
N LYS A 617 -11.19 28.14 -10.20
CA LYS A 617 -11.66 29.53 -10.23
C LYS A 617 -13.18 29.61 -10.18
N SER A 618 -13.90 28.74 -10.90
CA SER A 618 -15.37 28.70 -10.86
C SER A 618 -15.91 28.36 -9.46
N TYR A 619 -15.29 27.39 -8.77
CA TYR A 619 -15.67 27.01 -7.41
C TYR A 619 -15.41 28.12 -6.39
N ASN A 620 -14.34 28.90 -6.55
CA ASN A 620 -14.00 30.02 -5.66
C ASN A 620 -14.75 31.33 -6.01
N ASN A 621 -15.05 31.59 -7.28
CA ASN A 621 -15.75 32.81 -7.72
C ASN A 621 -17.25 32.80 -7.40
N LEU A 622 -17.85 31.63 -7.12
CA LEU A 622 -19.22 31.56 -6.61
C LEU A 622 -19.38 32.17 -5.19
N GLY A 623 -18.29 32.60 -4.54
CA GLY A 623 -18.27 33.33 -3.28
C GLY A 623 -18.33 34.87 -3.39
N SER A 624 -18.36 35.45 -4.60
CA SER A 624 -18.44 36.92 -4.80
C SER A 624 -19.75 37.39 -5.44
N GLY A 625 -20.85 36.69 -5.15
CA GLY A 625 -22.21 37.13 -5.47
C GLY A 625 -22.74 38.13 -4.43
N ASN A 626 -22.82 39.40 -4.82
CA ASN A 626 -23.37 40.54 -4.08
C ASN A 626 -24.48 40.23 -3.06
N SER A 627 -24.25 40.60 -1.80
CA SER A 627 -25.31 41.11 -0.92
C SER A 627 -24.79 42.31 -0.13
N ASN A 628 -25.28 43.50 -0.48
CA ASN A 628 -25.13 44.71 0.32
C ASN A 628 -25.92 44.53 1.61
N MET A 629 -25.22 44.26 2.72
CA MET A 629 -25.75 44.49 4.06
C MET A 629 -24.59 44.89 4.99
N GLN A 630 -24.48 46.19 5.26
CA GLN A 630 -23.61 46.71 6.30
C GLN A 630 -24.13 46.25 7.66
N ILE A 631 -23.31 45.55 8.45
CA ILE A 631 -23.52 45.32 9.87
C ILE A 631 -22.19 45.67 10.59
N PRO A 632 -22.19 46.53 11.63
CA PRO A 632 -20.96 46.96 12.28
C PRO A 632 -20.50 45.92 13.30
N ILE A 633 -19.23 45.50 13.21
CA ILE A 633 -18.61 44.62 14.22
C ILE A 633 -17.77 45.47 15.17
N SER A 634 -18.20 45.50 16.44
CA SER A 634 -17.48 46.05 17.58
C SER A 634 -16.27 45.19 17.93
N GLN A 635 -15.12 45.83 18.11
CA GLN A 635 -13.93 45.24 18.72
C GLN A 635 -14.20 44.84 20.17
N LYS A 636 -13.95 43.56 20.53
CA LYS A 636 -13.59 43.15 21.90
C LYS A 636 -12.89 41.79 21.92
N ASN A 637 -11.58 41.85 22.20
CA ASN A 637 -10.72 40.93 22.95
C ASN A 637 -11.08 39.44 23.04
N ILE A 638 -10.21 38.59 22.47
CA ILE A 638 -9.64 37.43 23.16
C ILE A 638 -8.15 37.35 22.81
N GLN A 639 -7.30 37.64 23.80
CA GLN A 639 -5.88 37.26 23.81
C GLN A 639 -5.81 35.74 24.08
N ASN A 640 -4.95 35.02 23.35
CA ASN A 640 -4.20 33.91 23.91
C ASN A 640 -2.90 33.70 23.10
N GLN A 641 -1.80 33.64 23.84
CA GLN A 641 -0.42 33.49 23.40
C GLN A 641 -0.17 32.07 22.85
N ILE A 642 0.65 31.97 21.80
CA ILE A 642 1.32 30.72 21.42
C ILE A 642 2.82 30.92 21.66
N ILE A 643 3.37 30.08 22.54
CA ILE A 643 4.80 29.95 22.85
C ILE A 643 5.44 29.07 21.77
N LEU A 644 6.59 29.49 21.25
CA LEU A 644 7.46 28.70 20.38
C LEU A 644 8.38 27.84 21.26
N GLU A 645 8.39 26.53 21.09
CA GLU A 645 9.44 25.64 21.64
C GLU A 645 10.41 25.20 20.54
N GLU A 646 11.70 25.37 20.81
CA GLU A 646 12.83 24.90 20.00
C GLU A 646 13.21 23.43 20.30
N PRO A 647 13.91 22.73 19.38
CA PRO A 647 14.11 21.29 19.48
C PRO A 647 15.24 20.90 20.45
N TYR A 648 14.93 20.00 21.39
CA TYR A 648 15.91 19.39 22.29
C TYR A 648 16.76 18.30 21.60
N LYS A 649 18.09 18.43 21.70
CA LYS A 649 19.08 17.37 21.46
C LYS A 649 19.09 16.37 22.63
N ILE A 650 19.04 15.08 22.34
CA ILE A 650 19.17 14.00 23.34
C ILE A 650 20.62 13.50 23.33
N ASN A 651 21.32 13.66 24.46
CA ASN A 651 22.53 12.90 24.80
C ASN A 651 22.21 11.98 25.98
N GLY A 652 22.78 10.77 25.93
CA GLY A 652 22.28 9.62 26.66
C GLY A 652 22.79 9.36 28.08
N ASN A 653 22.27 8.22 28.56
CA ASN A 653 22.66 7.36 29.68
C ASN A 653 22.10 7.62 31.09
N PRO A 654 21.91 6.52 31.87
CA PRO A 654 20.68 6.29 32.62
C PRO A 654 20.88 6.36 34.13
N MET A 655 19.81 6.62 34.88
CA MET A 655 19.76 6.28 36.30
C MET A 655 18.44 5.62 36.70
N ILE A 656 18.63 4.43 37.23
CA ILE A 656 17.75 3.61 38.06
C ILE A 656 17.21 4.43 39.23
N ARG A 657 15.90 4.34 39.52
CA ARG A 657 15.41 4.15 40.90
C ARG A 657 13.94 3.69 40.97
N SER A 658 13.80 2.59 41.70
CA SER A 658 12.62 1.94 42.26
C SER A 658 11.72 2.82 43.11
N SER A 659 10.42 2.53 43.17
CA SER A 659 9.77 2.17 44.44
C SER A 659 8.33 1.66 44.28
N ASN A 660 8.06 0.66 45.11
CA ASN A 660 6.86 -0.15 45.31
C ASN A 660 5.64 0.57 45.91
N ASN A 661 4.54 -0.19 45.87
CA ASN A 661 3.36 -0.29 46.77
C ASN A 661 2.06 0.30 46.19
N ALA A 662 0.98 -0.43 45.90
CA ALA A 662 0.26 -1.58 46.50
C ALA A 662 -1.09 -1.15 47.13
N ASN A 663 -2.13 -1.91 46.79
CA ASN A 663 -3.45 -2.07 47.46
C ASN A 663 -4.47 -0.91 47.30
N GLN A 664 -5.78 -1.12 47.16
CA GLN A 664 -6.66 -2.30 47.30
C GLN A 664 -8.07 -1.99 46.73
N ASN A 665 -8.73 -3.02 46.20
CA ASN A 665 -10.17 -3.38 46.20
C ASN A 665 -11.27 -2.33 46.46
N LEU A 666 -12.34 -2.40 45.64
CA LEU A 666 -13.73 -2.60 46.13
C LEU A 666 -14.67 -3.10 45.01
N ASN A 667 -15.48 -4.09 45.39
CA ASN A 667 -16.45 -4.88 44.62
C ASN A 667 -17.88 -4.29 44.66
N ASN A 668 -18.75 -4.86 43.80
CA ASN A 668 -20.24 -4.87 43.80
C ASN A 668 -20.93 -3.63 43.19
N HIS A 669 -21.96 -3.72 42.32
CA HIS A 669 -23.10 -4.64 42.30
C HIS A 669 -23.75 -4.84 40.90
N ASN A 670 -24.11 -6.10 40.61
CA ASN A 670 -25.38 -6.64 40.06
C ASN A 670 -26.30 -5.83 39.09
N GLY A 671 -26.44 -6.37 37.87
CA GLY A 671 -27.64 -7.16 37.50
C GLY A 671 -28.77 -6.48 36.71
N LYS A 672 -29.05 -6.99 35.49
CA LYS A 672 -30.35 -7.55 35.10
C LYS A 672 -30.36 -8.08 33.65
N HIS A 673 -30.56 -9.39 33.53
CA HIS A 673 -31.05 -10.06 32.33
C HIS A 673 -32.49 -9.62 32.00
N ARG A 674 -32.80 -9.45 30.71
CA ARG A 674 -34.14 -9.66 30.16
C ARG A 674 -34.06 -10.40 28.83
N LYS A 675 -34.57 -11.63 28.85
CA LYS A 675 -35.08 -12.37 27.69
C LYS A 675 -36.36 -11.70 27.20
N PHE A 676 -36.59 -11.68 25.89
CA PHE A 676 -37.93 -11.65 25.32
C PHE A 676 -38.02 -12.61 24.14
N SER A 677 -39.02 -13.47 24.18
CA SER A 677 -39.45 -14.41 23.15
C SER A 677 -40.74 -13.89 22.50
N LEU A 678 -40.81 -14.07 21.17
CA LEU A 678 -41.95 -14.48 20.34
C LEU A 678 -43.38 -13.94 20.58
N ASN A 679 -43.92 -13.48 19.44
CA ASN A 679 -45.31 -13.53 18.92
C ASN A 679 -46.01 -12.16 18.78
N ASP A 680 -46.29 -11.75 17.54
CA ASP A 680 -47.62 -11.98 16.95
C ASP A 680 -47.73 -11.49 15.49
N ASN A 681 -48.47 -12.28 14.72
CA ASN A 681 -48.92 -12.07 13.35
C ASN A 681 -49.87 -10.85 13.20
N LYS A 682 -49.85 -10.20 12.02
CA LYS A 682 -51.07 -9.93 11.23
C LYS A 682 -50.77 -9.38 9.83
N TYR A 683 -51.09 -10.22 8.84
CA TYR A 683 -51.84 -9.95 7.59
C TYR A 683 -51.71 -8.60 6.87
N LEU A 684 -51.26 -8.67 5.61
CA LEU A 684 -52.05 -8.26 4.43
C LEU A 684 -51.46 -8.89 3.15
N ASP A 685 -52.13 -9.94 2.69
CA ASP A 685 -52.11 -10.44 1.31
C ASP A 685 -52.81 -9.43 0.38
N GLN A 686 -52.24 -9.16 -0.80
CA GLN A 686 -52.96 -9.08 -2.09
C GLN A 686 -52.02 -9.39 -3.28
N ASN A 687 -52.06 -10.65 -3.71
CA ASN A 687 -52.37 -11.15 -5.06
C ASN A 687 -51.63 -10.69 -6.35
N ASN A 688 -51.37 -11.76 -7.14
CA ASN A 688 -51.21 -11.91 -8.60
C ASN A 688 -49.78 -11.79 -9.17
N GLY A 689 -49.24 -12.74 -9.93
CA GLY A 689 -49.81 -13.96 -10.50
C GLY A 689 -48.74 -14.82 -11.18
N PHE A 690 -49.06 -16.11 -11.26
CA PHE A 690 -48.29 -17.20 -11.88
C PHE A 690 -47.97 -16.97 -13.36
N GLN A 691 -46.80 -17.44 -13.82
CA GLN A 691 -46.71 -18.32 -14.99
C GLN A 691 -45.51 -19.27 -14.88
N ASP A 692 -45.82 -20.56 -15.05
CA ASP A 692 -44.91 -21.70 -15.13
C ASP A 692 -43.96 -21.63 -16.33
N ASN A 693 -42.73 -22.14 -16.16
CA ASN A 693 -42.13 -23.01 -17.17
C ASN A 693 -40.97 -23.87 -16.64
N LYS A 694 -41.27 -25.17 -16.57
CA LYS A 694 -40.45 -26.35 -16.91
C LYS A 694 -39.04 -26.50 -16.33
N VAL A 695 -39.03 -27.39 -15.34
CA VAL A 695 -37.95 -28.21 -14.79
C VAL A 695 -37.15 -28.97 -15.86
N VAL A 696 -35.82 -28.86 -15.80
CA VAL A 696 -34.88 -29.90 -16.23
C VAL A 696 -33.88 -30.11 -15.08
N LYS A 697 -33.92 -31.29 -14.45
CA LYS A 697 -32.95 -31.74 -13.44
C LYS A 697 -31.70 -32.29 -14.12
N PRO A 698 -30.52 -32.10 -13.51
CA PRO A 698 -29.56 -33.18 -13.44
C PRO A 698 -29.28 -33.54 -11.98
N THR A 699 -29.55 -34.79 -11.66
CA THR A 699 -29.06 -35.54 -10.51
C THR A 699 -27.55 -35.66 -10.57
N ASN A 700 -26.85 -35.29 -9.50
CA ASN A 700 -25.77 -36.11 -8.95
C ASN A 700 -25.55 -35.74 -7.47
N GLN A 701 -25.80 -36.72 -6.62
CA GLN A 701 -25.53 -36.71 -5.19
C GLN A 701 -24.03 -36.94 -4.97
N ILE A 702 -23.39 -36.07 -4.20
CA ILE A 702 -22.18 -36.42 -3.45
C ILE A 702 -22.51 -36.09 -1.99
N LYS A 703 -22.57 -37.14 -1.16
CA LYS A 703 -22.80 -37.06 0.29
C LYS A 703 -21.54 -36.55 0.97
N ILE A 704 -21.74 -35.61 1.90
CA ILE A 704 -20.76 -35.15 2.90
C ILE A 704 -20.58 -36.22 3.96
#